data_AF-A0A7L0HJ39-F1
#
_entry.id   AF-A0A7L0HJ39-F1
#
_cell.length_a   1.000
_cell.length_b   1.000
_cell.length_c   1.000
_cell.angle_alpha   90.00
_cell.angle_beta   90.00
_cell.angle_gamma   90.00
#
_symmetry.space_group_name_H-M   'P 1'
#
loop_
_entity.id
_entity.type
_entity.pdbx_description
1 polymer ?
#
loop_
_entity_poly.entity_id
_entity_poly.type
_entity_poly.pdbx_seq_one_letter_code
_entity_poly.pdbx_strand_id
1 'polypeptide(L)'
;IRYKEARERRRAKIDASYKYIFEVLSVRLGLDLTALEEMILDAPSLEAFDSFFAKGGSKALKIFYQEGEAPGIECGRTIPGLAKGSKMMQFYVDSAPDKFVGQCLFFVRCKNDSPINAKTIHEDIFFGVLDANEGLLHGVRNIIEKIFLPAILATSNWGALSQTKQDTKDKQNFMETINRYLSFLEGAIISIEGTVELKKIDYINFSKLQSFEKVAAAADNPDMVHQLEEVLMIWYRQIEQVLIESKQMRKEADDSGPLTELEHWKCMSAKFNFIIEQIKGPNCKAVINVLNVGHSKLLRIWQELDARITDAANEAKDNVKYLCTLEKVCQPLYNYDLVSMTHGIPNLINAIRMIHSASRYYNTSERMTSLFIKVTNQMVTTCRAYITDGGLSRVWEQEASTVIGKIKDCTFLLKEYQKCFHETKQEILETLGEKSFEVSEMYIFGKSEAFCRRLEKITEMITIVQTFCALSLSTIEGIDVMAIKFKNIYQSVQKKQYDILDPRKTEFDVDFENFMAKVEGLEMQIQAFMHTCFGRILSSQHALQLLQRFQNLRMPCLQEEIARTVGCILQHYVAELEAIKKLYQIQKDDPPLARNMPPVAGKILWVRQLFRRINEPIDYFHKKSNILASPEGKAVVRLYNRIAYVLVEFEIVYHDAWVKEISQLQYPLQATIFVRHPKTGKFLVNFDPQIPEIVRETKCMIKLGLEVPEQAKKIVKIENNLKSSKLRLEDLLQRYEDLCQETPMVFVNMMSPKMKKV
;
A
#
# COMPACT_ATOMS: atom_id res chain seq x y z
N ILE A 1 58.56 21.75 43.68
CA ILE A 1 59.52 20.80 43.06
C ILE A 1 58.82 19.48 42.73
N ARG A 2 58.26 18.76 43.71
CA ARG A 2 57.52 17.49 43.52
C ARG A 2 56.43 17.49 42.42
N TYR A 3 55.58 18.53 42.35
CA TYR A 3 54.53 18.62 41.32
C TYR A 3 55.08 18.92 39.91
N LYS A 4 56.19 19.68 39.80
CA LYS A 4 56.87 19.92 38.53
C LYS A 4 57.49 18.63 37.99
N GLU A 5 58.17 17.87 38.85
CA GLU A 5 58.72 16.56 38.49
C GLU A 5 57.64 15.56 38.07
N ALA A 6 56.49 15.56 38.74
CA ALA A 6 55.34 14.71 38.37
C ALA A 6 54.73 15.10 37.01
N ARG A 7 54.77 16.38 36.63
CA ARG A 7 54.37 16.86 35.29
C ARG A 7 55.35 16.40 34.22
N GLU A 8 56.66 16.53 34.46
CA GLU A 8 57.69 16.06 33.51
C GLU A 8 57.62 14.54 33.29
N ARG A 9 57.33 13.76 34.33
CA ARG A 9 57.12 12.31 34.19
C ARG A 9 55.89 11.98 33.32
N ARG A 10 54.80 12.75 33.42
CA ARG A 10 53.62 12.59 32.56
C ARG A 10 53.96 12.98 31.12
N ARG A 11 54.72 14.06 30.91
CA ARG A 11 55.21 14.48 29.59
C ARG A 11 56.06 13.41 28.91
N ALA A 12 56.95 12.77 29.66
CA ALA A 12 57.81 11.70 29.14
C ALA A 12 57.05 10.44 28.69
N LYS A 13 55.79 10.25 29.14
CA LYS A 13 54.93 9.12 28.72
C LYS A 13 54.18 9.37 27.40
N ILE A 14 54.15 10.60 26.89
CA ILE A 14 53.41 10.96 25.68
C ILE A 14 54.14 10.35 24.47
N ASP A 15 53.59 9.26 23.95
CA ASP A 15 54.08 8.59 22.74
C ASP A 15 53.30 9.01 21.48
N ALA A 16 53.58 8.35 20.35
CA ALA A 16 52.90 8.64 19.08
C ALA A 16 51.38 8.40 19.12
N SER A 17 50.89 7.48 19.95
CA SER A 17 49.46 7.18 20.11
C SER A 17 48.74 8.31 20.85
N TYR A 18 49.38 8.90 21.86
CA TYR A 18 48.88 10.10 22.54
C TYR A 18 48.80 11.29 21.58
N LYS A 19 49.89 11.52 20.82
CA LYS A 19 49.97 12.64 19.86
C LYS A 19 48.89 12.58 18.79
N TYR A 20 48.56 11.38 18.30
CA TYR A 20 47.44 11.21 17.37
C TYR A 20 46.12 11.72 17.95
N ILE A 21 45.78 11.35 19.20
CA ILE A 21 44.58 11.86 19.86
C ILE A 21 44.64 13.39 20.02
N PHE A 22 45.82 13.94 20.37
CA PHE A 22 46.00 15.38 20.53
C PHE A 22 45.84 16.15 19.22
N GLU A 23 46.30 15.60 18.10
CA GLU A 23 46.09 16.16 16.75
C GLU A 23 44.60 16.22 16.41
N VAL A 24 43.85 15.14 16.66
CA VAL A 24 42.39 15.11 16.43
C VAL A 24 41.67 16.15 17.29
N LEU A 25 42.03 16.27 18.58
CA LEU A 25 41.45 17.27 19.47
C LEU A 25 41.81 18.71 19.05
N SER A 26 43.07 18.94 18.64
CA SER A 26 43.58 20.24 18.19
C SER A 26 42.82 20.74 16.97
N VAL A 27 42.63 19.87 15.96
CA VAL A 27 41.84 20.18 14.76
C VAL A 27 40.38 20.46 15.11
N ARG A 28 39.78 19.67 16.01
CA ARG A 28 38.36 19.85 16.35
C ARG A 28 38.11 21.14 17.13
N LEU A 29 38.99 21.50 18.05
CA LEU A 29 38.83 22.64 18.95
C LEU A 29 39.48 23.93 18.41
N GLY A 30 40.23 23.85 17.31
CA GLY A 30 40.99 24.98 16.76
C GLY A 30 42.11 25.47 17.67
N LEU A 31 42.62 24.60 18.55
CA LEU A 31 43.68 24.91 19.51
C LEU A 31 45.05 24.53 18.95
N ASP A 32 46.08 25.31 19.25
CA ASP A 32 47.46 24.93 18.94
C ASP A 32 47.85 23.65 19.69
N LEU A 33 48.60 22.76 19.03
CA LEU A 33 48.95 21.45 19.57
C LEU A 33 49.80 21.54 20.84
N THR A 34 50.70 22.54 20.93
CA THR A 34 51.50 22.76 22.12
C THR A 34 50.65 23.29 23.28
N ALA A 35 49.70 24.18 23.00
CA ALA A 35 48.76 24.66 24.01
C ALA A 35 47.87 23.54 24.54
N LEU A 36 47.39 22.66 23.66
CA LEU A 36 46.54 21.53 24.01
C LEU A 36 47.28 20.49 24.87
N GLU A 37 48.52 20.15 24.50
CA GLU A 37 49.36 19.25 25.30
C GLU A 37 49.60 19.79 26.71
N GLU A 38 49.87 21.09 26.84
CA GLU A 38 50.01 21.75 28.14
C GLU A 38 48.72 21.68 28.97
N MET A 39 47.55 21.87 28.35
CA MET A 39 46.26 21.80 29.04
C MET A 39 45.88 20.37 29.44
N ILE A 40 46.21 19.35 28.65
CA ILE A 40 45.97 17.94 29.02
C ILE A 40 46.90 17.51 30.16
N LEU A 41 48.15 17.99 30.17
CA LEU A 41 49.08 17.76 31.27
C LEU A 41 48.66 18.41 32.59
N ASP A 42 47.68 19.33 32.58
CA ASP A 42 47.09 19.88 33.80
C ASP A 42 46.23 18.84 34.55
N ALA A 43 45.74 17.80 33.85
CA ALA A 43 44.98 16.71 34.46
C ALA A 43 45.86 15.84 35.38
N PRO A 44 45.39 15.44 36.57
CA PRO A 44 46.21 14.81 37.61
C PRO A 44 46.84 13.46 37.20
N SER A 45 46.21 12.73 36.28
CA SER A 45 46.67 11.42 35.80
C SER A 45 46.37 11.24 34.30
N LEU A 46 47.21 10.45 33.61
CA LEU A 46 47.03 10.02 32.22
C LEU A 46 46.68 8.52 32.12
N GLU A 47 46.35 7.87 33.24
CA GLU A 47 46.02 6.43 33.28
C GLU A 47 44.82 6.05 32.40
N ALA A 48 43.89 6.97 32.16
CA ALA A 48 42.77 6.73 31.26
C ALA A 48 43.23 6.48 29.82
N PHE A 49 44.26 7.19 29.36
CA PHE A 49 44.87 6.94 28.04
C PHE A 49 45.60 5.59 28.04
N ASP A 50 46.41 5.31 29.06
CA ASP A 50 47.12 4.03 29.21
C ASP A 50 46.13 2.84 29.16
N SER A 51 45.02 2.95 29.90
CA SER A 51 43.94 1.96 29.93
C SER A 51 43.24 1.82 28.59
N PHE A 52 42.98 2.91 27.88
CA PHE A 52 42.33 2.89 26.57
C PHE A 52 43.21 2.22 25.50
N PHE A 53 44.53 2.46 25.52
CA PHE A 53 45.46 1.84 24.58
C PHE A 53 45.77 0.36 24.90
N ALA A 54 45.66 -0.05 26.17
CA ALA A 54 45.97 -1.42 26.60
C ALA A 54 44.98 -2.48 26.07
N LYS A 55 45.46 -3.71 25.89
CA LYS A 55 44.62 -4.89 25.63
C LYS A 55 43.74 -5.19 26.85
N GLY A 56 42.43 -5.36 26.64
CA GLY A 56 41.46 -5.63 27.71
C GLY A 56 41.11 -4.42 28.59
N GLY A 57 41.60 -3.21 28.27
CA GLY A 57 41.35 -2.00 29.07
C GLY A 57 40.12 -1.20 28.64
N SER A 58 40.14 0.13 28.85
CA SER A 58 39.18 1.14 28.36
C SER A 58 38.59 0.83 26.97
N LYS A 59 37.27 0.62 26.78
CA LYS A 59 36.66 0.69 25.43
C LYS A 59 36.39 2.13 24.98
N ALA A 60 36.35 3.06 25.91
CA ALA A 60 36.12 4.47 25.63
C ALA A 60 37.08 5.35 26.44
N LEU A 61 37.54 6.42 25.81
CA LEU A 61 38.26 7.52 26.45
C LEU A 61 37.42 8.79 26.28
N LYS A 62 37.12 9.48 27.38
CA LYS A 62 36.27 10.69 27.38
C LYS A 62 37.09 11.87 27.85
N ILE A 63 36.98 13.00 27.15
CA ILE A 63 37.71 14.22 27.44
C ILE A 63 36.70 15.37 27.41
N PHE A 64 36.50 16.03 28.55
CA PHE A 64 35.57 17.15 28.67
C PHE A 64 36.33 18.47 28.53
N TYR A 65 35.86 19.34 27.65
CA TYR A 65 36.40 20.67 27.40
C TYR A 65 35.36 21.72 27.78
N GLN A 66 35.57 22.42 28.89
CA GLN A 66 34.65 23.45 29.39
C GLN A 66 35.35 24.47 30.29
N GLU A 67 34.65 25.55 30.63
CA GLU A 67 35.13 26.54 31.59
C GLU A 67 35.11 25.96 33.02
N GLY A 68 36.24 26.04 33.71
CA GLY A 68 36.44 25.53 35.07
C GLY A 68 37.30 26.45 35.93
N GLU A 69 37.41 26.14 37.22
CA GLU A 69 38.33 26.84 38.12
C GLU A 69 39.77 26.57 37.71
N ALA A 70 40.58 27.61 37.61
CA ALA A 70 41.96 27.49 37.18
C ALA A 70 42.77 26.42 37.93
N PRO A 71 43.68 25.69 37.25
CA PRO A 71 44.39 24.58 37.84
C PRO A 71 45.32 25.12 38.93
N GLY A 72 45.27 24.50 40.11
CA GLY A 72 46.15 24.86 41.22
C GLY A 72 47.62 24.47 40.95
N ILE A 73 48.50 24.83 41.90
CA ILE A 73 49.94 24.51 41.86
C ILE A 73 50.21 23.00 41.71
N GLU A 74 49.22 22.18 42.06
CA GLU A 74 49.22 20.71 41.95
C GLU A 74 49.38 20.20 40.51
N CYS A 75 48.98 20.98 39.50
CA CYS A 75 49.13 20.60 38.08
C CYS A 75 50.60 20.64 37.60
N GLY A 76 51.49 21.28 38.38
CA GLY A 76 52.91 21.40 38.09
C GLY A 76 53.31 22.61 37.25
N ARG A 77 52.38 23.52 36.88
CA ARG A 77 52.66 24.80 36.19
C ARG A 77 52.19 25.98 37.05
N THR A 78 52.88 27.11 36.96
CA THR A 78 52.44 28.40 37.53
C THR A 78 51.99 29.31 36.40
N ILE A 79 50.72 29.71 36.40
CA ILE A 79 50.14 30.62 35.40
C ILE A 79 50.25 32.06 35.95
N PRO A 80 51.04 32.97 35.32
CA PRO A 80 51.24 34.33 35.84
C PRO A 80 49.95 35.16 35.76
N GLY A 81 49.61 35.90 36.83
CA GLY A 81 48.53 36.89 36.83
C GLY A 81 47.13 36.38 37.21
N LEU A 82 46.98 35.14 37.67
CA LEU A 82 45.67 34.59 38.05
C LEU A 82 45.29 34.88 39.51
N ALA A 83 44.11 35.45 39.73
CA ALA A 83 43.52 35.56 41.06
C ALA A 83 42.93 34.20 41.49
N LYS A 84 42.85 33.95 42.81
CA LYS A 84 42.26 32.73 43.35
C LYS A 84 40.77 32.69 42.97
N GLY A 85 40.34 31.68 42.21
CA GLY A 85 38.97 31.56 41.69
C GLY A 85 38.75 32.12 40.27
N SER A 86 39.80 32.52 39.54
CA SER A 86 39.67 32.83 38.12
C SER A 86 39.24 31.60 37.32
N LYS A 87 38.32 31.80 36.38
CA LYS A 87 37.84 30.74 35.47
C LYS A 87 38.64 30.72 34.17
N MET A 88 38.89 29.53 33.64
CA MET A 88 39.52 29.33 32.34
C MET A 88 39.05 28.03 31.69
N MET A 89 39.22 27.90 30.38
CA MET A 89 38.96 26.64 29.66
C MET A 89 39.93 25.55 30.08
N GLN A 90 39.44 24.34 30.31
CA GLN A 90 40.22 23.19 30.78
C GLN A 90 39.78 21.87 30.18
N PHE A 91 40.69 20.89 30.23
CA PHE A 91 40.40 19.50 29.91
C PHE A 91 40.25 18.66 31.18
N TYR A 92 39.16 17.91 31.26
CA TYR A 92 38.98 16.85 32.25
C TYR A 92 39.05 15.50 31.54
N VAL A 93 40.00 14.65 31.93
CA VAL A 93 40.25 13.35 31.31
C VAL A 93 39.55 12.26 32.13
N ASP A 94 38.53 11.63 31.56
CA ASP A 94 37.70 10.53 32.11
C ASP A 94 37.04 10.81 33.48
N SER A 95 37.24 11.99 34.05
CA SER A 95 36.55 12.52 35.21
C SER A 95 35.49 13.52 34.76
N ALA A 96 34.21 13.15 34.85
CA ALA A 96 33.13 14.07 34.53
C ALA A 96 33.04 15.18 35.60
N PRO A 97 32.94 16.47 35.22
CA PRO A 97 32.68 17.54 36.16
C PRO A 97 31.25 17.46 36.71
N ASP A 98 31.02 17.98 37.93
CA ASP A 98 29.70 17.95 38.60
C ASP A 98 28.57 18.57 37.76
N LYS A 99 28.91 19.54 36.91
CA LYS A 99 28.03 20.11 35.89
C LYS A 99 28.76 20.13 34.55
N PHE A 100 28.19 19.47 33.56
CA PHE A 100 28.71 19.43 32.19
C PHE A 100 27.98 20.48 31.33
N VAL A 101 28.72 21.47 30.83
CA VAL A 101 28.19 22.64 30.10
C VAL A 101 29.03 22.96 28.85
N GLY A 102 29.99 22.09 28.50
CA GLY A 102 30.89 22.28 27.36
C GLY A 102 30.83 21.14 26.35
N GLN A 103 31.99 20.75 25.81
CA GLN A 103 32.09 19.67 24.83
C GLN A 103 32.70 18.42 25.45
N CYS A 104 32.11 17.25 25.18
CA CYS A 104 32.67 15.95 25.52
C CYS A 104 33.18 15.30 24.24
N LEU A 105 34.51 15.23 24.13
CA LEU A 105 35.22 14.61 23.04
C LEU A 105 35.54 13.18 23.46
N PHE A 106 35.02 12.19 22.74
CA PHE A 106 35.16 10.80 23.12
C PHE A 106 35.71 9.95 21.98
N PHE A 107 36.54 8.98 22.36
CA PHE A 107 37.16 8.01 21.47
C PHE A 107 36.67 6.63 21.88
N VAL A 108 36.22 5.82 20.92
CA VAL A 108 35.65 4.48 21.16
C VAL A 108 36.35 3.46 20.29
N ARG A 109 36.64 2.29 20.85
CA ARG A 109 37.10 1.12 20.07
C ARG A 109 36.07 0.00 20.08
N CYS A 110 35.84 -0.60 18.91
CA CYS A 110 34.87 -1.69 18.77
C CYS A 110 35.42 -3.03 19.28
N LYS A 111 36.72 -3.28 19.10
CA LYS A 111 37.44 -4.49 19.51
C LYS A 111 38.48 -4.16 20.58
N ASN A 112 38.67 -5.08 21.53
CA ASN A 112 39.58 -4.89 22.67
C ASN A 112 40.58 -6.07 22.82
N ASP A 113 40.71 -6.88 21.77
CA ASP A 113 41.50 -8.12 21.80
C ASP A 113 43.00 -7.88 21.56
N SER A 114 43.34 -6.70 21.05
CA SER A 114 44.69 -6.21 20.80
C SER A 114 44.91 -4.82 21.39
N PRO A 115 46.15 -4.47 21.78
CA PRO A 115 46.48 -3.10 22.14
C PRO A 115 46.41 -2.20 20.91
N ILE A 116 46.12 -0.92 21.11
CA ILE A 116 46.11 0.07 20.03
C ILE A 116 47.54 0.38 19.62
N ASN A 117 47.82 0.28 18.33
CA ASN A 117 49.13 0.61 17.77
C ASN A 117 49.08 1.96 17.06
N ALA A 118 50.09 2.81 17.27
CA ALA A 118 50.19 4.13 16.64
C ALA A 118 50.05 4.12 15.11
N LYS A 119 50.36 3.00 14.45
CA LYS A 119 50.21 2.85 12.99
C LYS A 119 48.78 2.55 12.52
N THR A 120 47.99 1.82 13.31
CA THR A 120 46.62 1.39 12.96
C THR A 120 45.55 2.14 13.74
N ILE A 121 45.95 3.08 14.60
CA ILE A 121 45.09 3.85 15.49
C ILE A 121 43.90 4.52 14.80
N HIS A 122 44.07 4.93 13.54
CA HIS A 122 43.04 5.59 12.72
C HIS A 122 41.97 4.62 12.19
N GLU A 123 42.25 3.32 12.13
CA GLU A 123 41.30 2.27 11.73
C GLU A 123 40.58 1.67 12.95
N ASP A 124 41.26 1.66 14.11
CA ASP A 124 40.81 0.98 15.33
C ASP A 124 39.94 1.86 16.24
N ILE A 125 40.00 3.19 16.09
CA ILE A 125 39.30 4.16 16.95
C ILE A 125 38.28 4.99 16.16
N PHE A 126 37.09 5.13 16.75
CA PHE A 126 36.07 6.07 16.32
C PHE A 126 36.07 7.29 17.22
N PHE A 127 36.02 8.47 16.62
CA PHE A 127 35.94 9.75 17.32
C PHE A 127 34.52 10.33 17.23
N GLY A 128 34.02 10.83 18.36
CA GLY A 128 32.74 11.52 18.44
C GLY A 128 32.80 12.73 19.37
N VAL A 129 31.87 13.67 19.16
CA VAL A 129 31.74 14.87 19.98
C VAL A 129 30.31 15.03 20.42
N LEU A 130 30.11 15.16 21.72
CA LEU A 130 28.86 15.56 22.36
C LEU A 130 28.99 17.02 22.79
N ASP A 131 28.31 17.90 22.07
CA ASP A 131 28.26 19.33 22.38
C ASP A 131 27.08 19.62 23.31
N ALA A 132 27.36 20.02 24.55
CA ALA A 132 26.36 20.39 25.54
C ALA A 132 26.40 21.88 25.90
N ASN A 133 26.97 22.74 25.05
CA ASN A 133 26.99 24.19 25.26
C ASN A 133 25.57 24.77 25.38
N GLU A 134 24.61 24.21 24.64
CA GLU A 134 23.18 24.56 24.70
C GLU A 134 22.38 23.62 25.64
N GLY A 135 23.07 22.78 26.42
CA GLY A 135 22.49 21.80 27.32
C GLY A 135 22.69 20.35 26.87
N LEU A 136 22.77 19.45 27.85
CA LEU A 136 23.06 18.02 27.61
C LEU A 136 22.01 17.35 26.71
N LEU A 137 20.72 17.65 26.92
CA LEU A 137 19.65 17.06 26.10
C LEU A 137 19.72 17.52 24.64
N HIS A 138 20.05 18.81 24.41
CA HIS A 138 20.24 19.34 23.06
C HIS A 138 21.41 18.62 22.35
N GLY A 139 22.51 18.40 23.08
CA GLY A 139 23.65 17.62 22.59
C GLY A 139 23.29 16.18 22.21
N VAL A 140 22.58 15.47 23.10
CA VAL A 140 22.18 14.07 22.85
C VAL A 140 21.21 13.98 21.67
N ARG A 141 20.22 14.87 21.60
CA ARG A 141 19.28 14.94 20.47
C ARG A 141 20.04 15.15 19.16
N ASN A 142 20.92 16.15 19.11
CA ASN A 142 21.69 16.47 17.90
C ASN A 142 22.55 15.30 17.41
N ILE A 143 23.21 14.57 18.32
CA ILE A 143 23.96 13.37 17.95
C ILE A 143 23.05 12.31 17.31
N ILE A 144 21.91 12.01 17.94
CA ILE A 144 21.00 10.97 17.46
C ILE A 144 20.39 11.39 16.12
N GLU A 145 19.91 12.62 16.01
CA GLU A 145 19.22 13.14 14.83
C GLU A 145 20.14 13.40 13.63
N LYS A 146 21.32 13.98 13.85
CA LYS A 146 22.22 14.42 12.77
C LYS A 146 23.25 13.37 12.38
N ILE A 147 23.62 12.46 13.28
CA ILE A 147 24.68 11.47 13.04
C ILE A 147 24.09 10.06 12.95
N PHE A 148 23.46 9.56 14.01
CA PHE A 148 23.04 8.16 14.06
C PHE A 148 21.83 7.86 13.17
N LEU A 149 20.81 8.70 13.16
CA LEU A 149 19.61 8.47 12.36
C LEU A 149 19.92 8.38 10.84
N PRO A 150 20.68 9.32 10.23
CA PRO A 150 21.12 9.19 8.84
C PRO A 150 21.99 7.96 8.59
N ALA A 151 22.89 7.61 9.51
CA ALA A 151 23.74 6.42 9.38
C ALA A 151 22.91 5.12 9.37
N ILE A 152 21.90 5.03 10.24
CA ILE A 152 20.99 3.90 10.31
C ILE A 152 20.14 3.82 9.03
N LEU A 153 19.63 4.96 8.54
CA LEU A 153 18.87 5.03 7.27
C LEU A 153 19.71 4.63 6.05
N ALA A 154 20.99 4.98 6.04
CA ALA A 154 21.92 4.62 4.97
C ALA A 154 22.37 3.14 5.04
N THR A 155 22.12 2.44 6.15
CA THR A 155 22.53 1.05 6.34
C THR A 155 21.64 0.12 5.51
N SER A 156 22.17 -0.37 4.39
CA SER A 156 21.48 -1.31 3.51
C SER A 156 21.50 -2.75 4.03
N ASN A 157 22.54 -3.13 4.77
CA ASN A 157 22.74 -4.50 5.26
C ASN A 157 22.54 -4.59 6.79
N TRP A 158 21.37 -5.07 7.20
CA TRP A 158 21.04 -5.34 8.61
C TRP A 158 21.30 -6.80 9.03
N GLY A 159 22.07 -7.55 8.24
CA GLY A 159 22.40 -8.94 8.53
C GLY A 159 21.17 -9.85 8.56
N ALA A 160 20.90 -10.47 9.71
CA ALA A 160 19.79 -11.41 9.90
C ALA A 160 18.40 -10.80 9.67
N LEU A 161 18.27 -9.46 9.76
CA LEU A 161 17.02 -8.73 9.57
C LEU A 161 16.77 -8.33 8.10
N SER A 162 17.42 -8.92 7.12
CA SER A 162 17.24 -8.56 5.69
C SER A 162 16.59 -9.67 4.85
N GLN A 163 16.06 -10.72 5.47
CA GLN A 163 15.73 -11.97 4.79
C GLN A 163 14.22 -12.18 4.57
N THR A 164 13.36 -11.61 5.42
CA THR A 164 11.91 -11.79 5.35
C THR A 164 11.13 -10.47 5.33
N LYS A 165 9.85 -10.54 4.91
CA LYS A 165 8.92 -9.40 4.98
C LYS A 165 8.61 -8.95 6.42
N GLN A 166 8.77 -9.83 7.40
CA GLN A 166 8.63 -9.49 8.81
C GLN A 166 9.81 -8.63 9.28
N ASP A 167 11.02 -8.92 8.79
CA ASP A 167 12.21 -8.15 9.17
C ASP A 167 12.14 -6.68 8.69
N THR A 168 11.47 -6.41 7.55
CA THR A 168 11.18 -5.05 7.11
C THR A 168 10.28 -4.30 8.09
N LYS A 169 9.31 -4.99 8.71
CA LYS A 169 8.42 -4.41 9.72
C LYS A 169 9.17 -4.13 11.02
N ASP A 170 10.08 -5.02 11.42
CA ASP A 170 10.90 -4.83 12.62
C ASP A 170 11.91 -3.69 12.47
N LYS A 171 12.47 -3.49 11.26
CA LYS A 171 13.26 -2.29 10.94
C LYS A 171 12.44 -1.02 11.09
N GLN A 172 11.23 -1.00 10.54
CA GLN A 172 10.34 0.16 10.64
C GLN A 172 10.02 0.48 12.11
N ASN A 173 9.63 -0.53 12.90
CA ASN A 173 9.37 -0.37 14.34
C ASN A 173 10.57 0.22 15.10
N PHE A 174 11.80 -0.19 14.77
CA PHE A 174 13.01 0.36 15.37
C PHE A 174 13.22 1.84 15.00
N MET A 175 13.05 2.19 13.72
CA MET A 175 13.16 3.58 13.26
C MET A 175 12.13 4.49 13.89
N GLU A 176 10.89 4.02 14.00
CA GLU A 176 9.81 4.74 14.67
C GLU A 176 10.09 4.92 16.16
N THR A 177 10.69 3.93 16.81
CA THR A 177 11.11 4.03 18.21
C THR A 177 12.17 5.11 18.41
N ILE A 178 13.14 5.22 17.50
CA ILE A 178 14.13 6.31 17.51
C ILE A 178 13.45 7.66 17.32
N ASN A 179 12.58 7.79 16.32
CA ASN A 179 11.86 9.04 16.06
C ASN A 179 10.99 9.46 17.25
N ARG A 180 10.28 8.52 17.89
CA ARG A 180 9.51 8.77 19.12
C ARG A 180 10.41 9.23 20.26
N TYR A 181 11.61 8.65 20.40
CA TYR A 181 12.57 9.09 21.41
C TYR A 181 13.09 10.51 21.13
N LEU A 182 13.34 10.86 19.85
CA LEU A 182 13.70 12.23 19.46
C LEU A 182 12.58 13.22 19.78
N SER A 183 11.32 12.88 19.48
CA SER A 183 10.17 13.72 19.88
C SER A 183 10.04 13.88 21.39
N PHE A 184 10.28 12.81 22.15
CA PHE A 184 10.31 12.88 23.61
C PHE A 184 11.43 13.79 24.13
N LEU A 185 12.65 13.69 23.57
CA LEU A 185 13.75 14.58 23.91
C LEU A 185 13.42 16.04 23.61
N GLU A 186 12.75 16.30 22.48
CA GLU A 186 12.30 17.64 22.13
C GLU A 186 11.27 18.18 23.12
N GLY A 187 10.27 17.38 23.48
CA GLY A 187 9.31 17.73 24.52
C GLY A 187 9.98 18.01 25.87
N ALA A 188 11.03 17.26 26.21
CA ALA A 188 11.81 17.47 27.43
C ALA A 188 12.65 18.76 27.37
N ILE A 189 13.28 19.07 26.23
CA ILE A 189 14.03 20.33 26.01
C ILE A 189 13.08 21.52 26.17
N ILE A 190 11.95 21.52 25.46
CA ILE A 190 10.92 22.57 25.56
C ILE A 190 10.40 22.68 27.00
N SER A 191 10.23 21.57 27.70
CA SER A 191 9.79 21.59 29.10
C SER A 191 10.81 22.23 30.03
N ILE A 192 12.11 22.05 29.78
CA ILE A 192 13.18 22.65 30.58
C ILE A 192 13.37 24.12 30.22
N GLU A 193 13.38 24.48 28.94
CA GLU A 193 13.42 25.88 28.48
C GLU A 193 12.20 26.68 28.95
N GLY A 194 11.05 26.01 29.06
CA GLY A 194 9.82 26.57 29.62
C GLY A 194 9.81 26.69 31.15
N THR A 195 10.85 26.23 31.86
CA THR A 195 10.97 26.47 33.31
C THR A 195 11.25 27.94 33.57
N VAL A 196 10.51 28.51 34.51
CA VAL A 196 10.59 29.94 34.82
C VAL A 196 11.47 30.11 36.06
N GLU A 197 12.71 30.53 35.87
CA GLU A 197 13.52 31.07 36.94
C GLU A 197 13.00 32.47 37.31
N LEU A 198 12.67 32.68 38.58
CA LEU A 198 12.39 34.00 39.13
C LEU A 198 13.62 34.89 38.91
N LYS A 199 13.39 36.15 38.52
CA LYS A 199 14.46 37.10 38.20
C LYS A 199 15.48 37.14 39.34
N LYS A 200 16.76 36.90 39.03
CA LYS A 200 17.89 37.05 39.96
C LYS A 200 18.10 38.53 40.25
N ILE A 201 18.36 38.84 41.51
CA ILE A 201 18.41 40.21 42.01
C ILE A 201 19.78 40.43 42.62
N ASP A 202 20.65 41.06 41.86
CA ASP A 202 22.08 41.13 42.16
C ASP A 202 22.42 42.31 43.09
N TYR A 203 21.53 43.29 43.21
CA TYR A 203 21.74 44.49 44.04
C TYR A 203 21.35 44.29 45.52
N ILE A 204 20.69 43.18 45.88
CA ILE A 204 20.34 42.85 47.27
C ILE A 204 21.08 41.58 47.70
N ASN A 205 21.85 41.68 48.79
CA ASN A 205 22.54 40.52 49.33
C ASN A 205 21.66 39.75 50.33
N PHE A 206 20.84 38.84 49.83
CA PHE A 206 19.90 38.03 50.62
C PHE A 206 20.56 37.16 51.71
N SER A 207 21.85 36.85 51.58
CA SER A 207 22.59 36.09 52.62
C SER A 207 22.70 36.86 53.94
N LYS A 208 22.58 38.19 53.91
CA LYS A 208 22.59 39.05 55.10
C LYS A 208 21.24 39.11 55.81
N LEU A 209 20.15 38.60 55.21
CA LEU A 209 18.77 38.73 55.69
C LEU A 209 18.20 37.41 56.26
N GLN A 210 19.06 36.53 56.79
CA GLN A 210 18.66 35.21 57.27
C GLN A 210 18.43 35.11 58.79
N SER A 211 18.92 36.08 59.58
CA SER A 211 18.77 36.11 61.04
C SER A 211 17.71 37.13 61.50
N PHE A 212 16.94 36.79 62.53
CA PHE A 212 15.84 37.60 63.05
C PHE A 212 16.22 39.07 63.35
N GLU A 213 17.36 39.32 63.98
CA GLU A 213 17.84 40.68 64.30
C GLU A 213 18.07 41.55 63.06
N LYS A 214 18.54 40.93 61.97
CA LYS A 214 18.80 41.62 60.69
C LYS A 214 17.52 41.84 59.88
N VAL A 215 16.54 40.95 60.04
CA VAL A 215 15.20 41.10 59.46
C VAL A 215 14.47 42.28 60.09
N ALA A 216 14.54 42.42 61.43
CA ALA A 216 13.97 43.56 62.14
C ALA A 216 14.65 44.89 61.74
N ALA A 217 15.98 44.92 61.72
CA ALA A 217 16.73 46.11 61.29
C ALA A 217 16.47 46.51 59.83
N ALA A 218 16.21 45.54 58.94
CA ALA A 218 15.84 45.80 57.55
C ALA A 218 14.38 46.28 57.41
N ALA A 219 13.48 45.83 58.29
CA ALA A 219 12.08 46.23 58.31
C ALA A 219 11.87 47.65 58.86
N ASP A 220 12.75 48.11 59.77
CA ASP A 220 12.73 49.49 60.28
C ASP A 220 13.26 50.52 59.26
N ASN A 221 13.91 50.07 58.17
CA ASN A 221 14.40 50.94 57.10
C ASN A 221 13.37 51.06 55.95
N PRO A 222 12.72 52.22 55.76
CA PRO A 222 11.68 52.39 54.76
C PRO A 222 12.18 52.23 53.32
N ASP A 223 13.43 52.62 53.01
CA ASP A 223 14.00 52.49 51.67
C ASP A 223 14.25 51.02 51.31
N MET A 224 14.70 50.22 52.29
CA MET A 224 14.92 48.79 52.12
C MET A 224 13.60 48.03 51.94
N VAL A 225 12.57 48.40 52.72
CA VAL A 225 11.22 47.84 52.55
C VAL A 225 10.69 48.15 51.16
N HIS A 226 10.83 49.38 50.66
CA HIS A 226 10.36 49.75 49.32
C HIS A 226 11.08 48.96 48.21
N GLN A 227 12.41 48.78 48.31
CA GLN A 227 13.15 47.94 47.36
C GLN A 227 12.67 46.49 47.38
N LEU A 228 12.42 45.92 48.56
CA LEU A 228 11.90 44.56 48.70
C LEU A 228 10.46 44.41 48.19
N GLU A 229 9.65 45.46 48.28
CA GLU A 229 8.32 45.53 47.66
C GLU A 229 8.41 45.50 46.12
N GLU A 230 9.34 46.24 45.52
CA GLU A 230 9.59 46.20 44.07
C GLU A 230 10.05 44.81 43.62
N VAL A 231 10.96 44.19 44.37
CA VAL A 231 11.39 42.81 44.15
C VAL A 231 10.22 41.84 44.17
N LEU A 232 9.37 41.91 45.20
CA LEU A 232 8.20 41.05 45.33
C LEU A 232 7.23 41.26 44.15
N MET A 233 7.05 42.50 43.70
CA MET A 233 6.20 42.83 42.55
C MET A 233 6.75 42.31 41.22
N ILE A 234 8.06 42.28 41.04
CA ILE A 234 8.70 41.68 39.85
C ILE A 234 8.37 40.18 39.82
N TRP A 235 8.60 39.46 40.91
CA TRP A 235 8.27 38.03 40.99
C TRP A 235 6.77 37.78 40.86
N TYR A 236 5.94 38.63 41.46
CA TYR A 236 4.48 38.56 41.36
C TYR A 236 4.02 38.63 39.90
N ARG A 237 4.48 39.63 39.14
CA ARG A 237 4.14 39.80 37.72
C ARG A 237 4.60 38.62 36.87
N GLN A 238 5.79 38.07 37.16
CA GLN A 238 6.29 36.89 36.46
C GLN A 238 5.40 35.65 36.69
N ILE A 239 5.05 35.36 37.95
CA ILE A 239 4.21 34.20 38.29
C ILE A 239 2.78 34.41 37.76
N GLU A 240 2.24 35.61 37.85
CA GLU A 240 0.91 35.93 37.32
C GLU A 240 0.84 35.77 35.81
N GLN A 241 1.86 36.21 35.07
CA GLN A 241 1.97 35.99 33.63
C GLN A 241 1.94 34.50 33.29
N VAL A 242 2.70 33.67 34.02
CA VAL A 242 2.71 32.21 33.83
C VAL A 242 1.35 31.58 34.09
N LEU A 243 0.64 32.02 35.13
CA LEU A 243 -0.71 31.54 35.44
C LEU A 243 -1.72 31.95 34.36
N ILE A 244 -1.62 33.16 33.82
CA ILE A 244 -2.48 33.62 32.73
C ILE A 244 -2.23 32.78 31.46
N GLU A 245 -0.97 32.60 31.07
CA GLU A 245 -0.59 31.77 29.93
C GLU A 245 -1.09 30.33 30.06
N SER A 246 -1.05 29.77 31.27
CA SER A 246 -1.53 28.39 31.51
C SER A 246 -3.03 28.21 31.32
N LYS A 247 -3.82 29.28 31.48
CA LYS A 247 -5.28 29.28 31.35
C LYS A 247 -5.75 29.65 29.95
N GLN A 248 -4.86 30.11 29.08
CA GLN A 248 -5.22 30.44 27.70
C GLN A 248 -5.56 29.18 26.91
N MET A 249 -6.58 29.27 26.06
CA MET A 249 -6.92 28.21 25.10
C MET A 249 -5.74 27.98 24.17
N ARG A 250 -5.21 26.77 24.17
CA ARG A 250 -4.06 26.39 23.34
C ARG A 250 -4.49 26.27 21.88
N LYS A 251 -3.70 26.87 20.97
CA LYS A 251 -3.72 26.52 19.55
C LYS A 251 -2.87 25.27 19.37
N GLU A 252 -3.48 24.12 19.49
CA GLU A 252 -2.78 22.84 19.30
C GLU A 252 -2.68 22.49 17.82
N ALA A 253 -1.61 21.78 17.46
CA ALA A 253 -1.50 21.22 16.14
C ALA A 253 -2.61 20.16 15.93
N ASP A 254 -3.16 20.16 14.73
CA ASP A 254 -4.34 19.40 14.36
C ASP A 254 -4.11 17.88 14.21
N ASP A 255 -2.85 17.46 14.28
CA ASP A 255 -2.33 16.11 14.31
C ASP A 255 -1.87 15.69 15.71
N SER A 256 -2.12 16.52 16.73
CA SER A 256 -1.81 16.19 18.11
C SER A 256 -2.56 14.93 18.58
N GLY A 257 -1.78 13.94 19.00
CA GLY A 257 -2.28 12.70 19.60
C GLY A 257 -2.47 12.81 21.12
N PRO A 258 -3.10 11.81 21.77
CA PRO A 258 -3.41 11.86 23.20
C PRO A 258 -2.18 11.95 24.11
N LEU A 259 -1.03 11.44 23.68
CA LEU A 259 0.21 11.51 24.47
C LEU A 259 0.76 12.95 24.58
N THR A 260 0.47 13.82 23.61
CA THR A 260 0.87 15.23 23.67
C THR A 260 0.16 16.00 24.80
N GLU A 261 -1.07 15.58 25.14
CA GLU A 261 -1.80 16.12 26.28
C GLU A 261 -1.12 15.72 27.60
N LEU A 262 -0.68 14.46 27.71
CA LEU A 262 0.05 13.98 28.87
C LEU A 262 1.38 14.72 29.04
N GLU A 263 2.14 14.89 27.96
CA GLU A 263 3.41 15.63 27.97
C GLU A 263 3.21 17.08 28.39
N HIS A 264 2.15 17.74 27.89
CA HIS A 264 1.81 19.10 28.31
C HIS A 264 1.58 19.18 29.83
N TRP A 265 0.77 18.30 30.40
CA TRP A 265 0.50 18.32 31.84
C TRP A 265 1.75 17.95 32.67
N LYS A 266 2.62 17.07 32.17
CA LYS A 266 3.93 16.79 32.79
C LYS A 266 4.79 18.06 32.84
N CYS A 267 4.87 18.79 31.73
CA CYS A 267 5.58 20.07 31.63
C CYS A 267 4.99 21.13 32.58
N MET A 268 3.67 21.30 32.58
CA MET A 268 2.99 22.23 33.48
C MET A 268 3.22 21.90 34.96
N SER A 269 3.18 20.61 35.31
CA SER A 269 3.47 20.16 36.67
C SER A 269 4.91 20.48 37.07
N ALA A 270 5.88 20.24 36.19
CA ALA A 270 7.28 20.61 36.43
C ALA A 270 7.45 22.12 36.59
N LYS A 271 6.85 22.92 35.70
CA LYS A 271 6.91 24.40 35.71
C LYS A 271 6.37 24.97 37.02
N PHE A 272 5.19 24.54 37.46
CA PHE A 272 4.59 25.03 38.70
C PHE A 272 5.34 24.56 39.95
N ASN A 273 5.79 23.30 39.99
CA ASN A 273 6.59 22.80 41.12
C ASN A 273 7.91 23.58 41.25
N PHE A 274 8.57 23.88 40.13
CA PHE A 274 9.80 24.68 40.13
C PHE A 274 9.58 26.11 40.66
N ILE A 275 8.46 26.74 40.31
CA ILE A 275 8.08 28.05 40.88
C ILE A 275 7.82 27.93 42.38
N ILE A 276 7.10 26.90 42.83
CA ILE A 276 6.81 26.65 44.26
C ILE A 276 8.10 26.42 45.05
N GLU A 277 9.06 25.68 44.50
CA GLU A 277 10.38 25.47 45.13
C GLU A 277 11.14 26.78 45.30
N GLN A 278 11.10 27.67 44.30
CA GLN A 278 11.71 28.99 44.37
C GLN A 278 11.03 29.90 45.39
N ILE A 279 9.68 29.92 45.45
CA ILE A 279 8.92 30.66 46.47
C ILE A 279 9.27 30.16 47.88
N LYS A 280 9.43 28.85 48.05
CA LYS A 280 9.86 28.22 49.32
C LYS A 280 11.36 28.35 49.59
N GLY A 281 12.12 28.88 48.64
CA GLY A 281 13.55 29.09 48.72
C GLY A 281 13.94 30.14 49.76
N PRO A 282 15.22 30.16 50.17
CA PRO A 282 15.71 31.06 51.23
C PRO A 282 15.58 32.54 50.86
N ASN A 283 15.75 32.89 49.58
CA ASN A 283 15.71 34.28 49.12
C ASN A 283 14.28 34.85 49.21
N CYS A 284 13.28 34.17 48.65
CA CYS A 284 11.88 34.61 48.73
C CYS A 284 11.37 34.64 50.18
N LYS A 285 11.74 33.66 51.00
CA LYS A 285 11.42 33.67 52.44
C LYS A 285 12.00 34.88 53.17
N ALA A 286 13.24 35.26 52.87
CA ALA A 286 13.86 36.44 53.47
C ALA A 286 13.08 37.72 53.13
N VAL A 287 12.69 37.90 51.86
CA VAL A 287 11.87 39.04 51.40
C VAL A 287 10.52 39.07 52.13
N ILE A 288 9.80 37.93 52.15
CA ILE A 288 8.48 37.82 52.80
C ILE A 288 8.59 38.13 54.30
N ASN A 289 9.62 37.62 54.98
CA ASN A 289 9.80 37.84 56.42
C ASN A 289 10.05 39.31 56.76
N VAL A 290 10.89 40.01 55.99
CA VAL A 290 11.15 41.46 56.20
C VAL A 290 9.89 42.27 55.95
N LEU A 291 9.18 42.01 54.84
CA LEU A 291 7.94 42.71 54.52
C LEU A 291 6.82 42.44 55.53
N ASN A 292 6.82 41.26 56.17
CA ASN A 292 5.86 40.90 57.22
C ASN A 292 6.10 41.68 58.52
N VAL A 293 7.36 41.84 58.91
CA VAL A 293 7.72 42.70 60.06
C VAL A 293 7.47 44.18 59.73
N GLY A 294 7.73 44.61 58.50
CA GLY A 294 7.45 45.98 58.02
C GLY A 294 5.97 46.28 57.72
N HIS A 295 5.06 45.34 57.99
CA HIS A 295 3.61 45.47 57.77
C HIS A 295 3.20 45.93 56.35
N SER A 296 3.89 45.43 55.31
CA SER A 296 3.57 45.77 53.92
C SER A 296 2.19 45.28 53.49
N LYS A 297 1.46 46.11 52.73
CA LYS A 297 0.15 45.77 52.17
C LYS A 297 0.23 44.74 51.03
N LEU A 298 1.40 44.55 50.42
CA LEU A 298 1.59 43.65 49.28
C LEU A 298 1.55 42.17 49.66
N LEU A 299 1.70 41.84 50.95
CA LEU A 299 1.68 40.46 51.43
C LEU A 299 0.35 39.76 51.19
N ARG A 300 -0.78 40.48 51.24
CA ARG A 300 -2.10 39.90 50.96
C ARG A 300 -2.19 39.42 49.52
N ILE A 301 -1.78 40.26 48.58
CA ILE A 301 -1.79 39.96 47.14
C ILE A 301 -0.81 38.81 46.83
N TRP A 302 0.34 38.77 47.51
CA TRP A 302 1.28 37.66 47.39
C TRP A 302 0.73 36.33 47.94
N GLN A 303 0.05 36.34 49.09
CA GLN A 303 -0.58 35.15 49.66
C GLN A 303 -1.68 34.59 48.73
N GLU A 304 -2.48 35.46 48.11
CA GLU A 304 -3.46 35.05 47.10
C GLU A 304 -2.79 34.43 45.87
N LEU A 305 -1.67 34.99 45.40
CA LEU A 305 -0.89 34.41 44.31
C LEU A 305 -0.28 33.04 44.68
N ASP A 306 0.28 32.91 45.87
CA ASP A 306 0.87 31.65 46.39
C ASP A 306 -0.20 30.54 46.52
N ALA A 307 -1.41 30.90 46.94
CA ALA A 307 -2.55 29.98 46.93
C ALA A 307 -2.92 29.57 45.48
N ARG A 308 -3.06 30.53 44.56
CA ARG A 308 -3.40 30.25 43.14
C ARG A 308 -2.37 29.34 42.45
N ILE A 309 -1.07 29.56 42.67
CA ILE A 309 -0.02 28.72 42.07
C ILE A 309 0.01 27.32 42.71
N THR A 310 -0.26 27.22 44.01
CA THR A 310 -0.37 25.93 44.70
C THR A 310 -1.55 25.11 44.19
N ASP A 311 -2.71 25.75 43.97
CA ASP A 311 -3.88 25.10 43.39
C ASP A 311 -3.61 24.63 41.95
N ALA A 312 -3.00 25.47 41.12
CA ALA A 312 -2.62 25.10 39.75
C ALA A 312 -1.60 23.95 39.69
N ALA A 313 -0.66 23.88 40.64
CA ALA A 313 0.27 22.77 40.76
C ALA A 313 -0.42 21.46 41.16
N ASN A 314 -1.38 21.53 42.09
CA ASN A 314 -2.19 20.39 42.49
C ASN A 314 -3.06 19.87 41.35
N GLU A 315 -3.70 20.77 40.60
CA GLU A 315 -4.44 20.44 39.37
C GLU A 315 -3.53 19.72 38.37
N ALA A 316 -2.37 20.31 38.03
CA ALA A 316 -1.45 19.70 37.07
C ALA A 316 -0.97 18.32 37.52
N LYS A 317 -0.69 18.14 38.81
CA LYS A 317 -0.28 16.85 39.39
C LYS A 317 -1.38 15.79 39.31
N ASP A 318 -2.64 16.16 39.61
CA ASP A 318 -3.78 15.24 39.52
C ASP A 318 -4.04 14.85 38.05
N ASN A 319 -4.00 15.81 37.13
CA ASN A 319 -4.15 15.57 35.70
C ASN A 319 -3.05 14.64 35.16
N VAL A 320 -1.79 14.84 35.54
CA VAL A 320 -0.69 13.91 35.20
C VAL A 320 -0.96 12.50 35.72
N LYS A 321 -1.40 12.37 36.98
CA LYS A 321 -1.68 11.07 37.60
C LYS A 321 -2.71 10.27 36.81
N TYR A 322 -3.82 10.91 36.42
CA TYR A 322 -4.88 10.26 35.65
C TYR A 322 -4.48 10.02 34.19
N LEU A 323 -3.89 11.00 33.51
CA LEU A 323 -3.48 10.85 32.11
C LEU A 323 -2.34 9.83 31.92
N CYS A 324 -1.46 9.62 32.92
CA CYS A 324 -0.45 8.55 32.87
C CYS A 324 -1.07 7.16 32.73
N THR A 325 -2.31 6.96 33.17
CA THR A 325 -3.01 5.67 33.00
C THR A 325 -3.33 5.39 31.53
N LEU A 326 -3.49 6.43 30.71
CA LEU A 326 -3.72 6.32 29.27
C LEU A 326 -2.45 5.97 28.51
N GLU A 327 -1.26 6.21 29.06
CA GLU A 327 0.01 6.01 28.35
C GLU A 327 0.11 4.60 27.78
N LYS A 328 -0.17 3.58 28.59
CA LYS A 328 -0.15 2.17 28.18
C LYS A 328 -1.28 1.81 27.22
N VAL A 329 -2.48 2.37 27.43
CA VAL A 329 -3.68 2.04 26.65
C VAL A 329 -3.65 2.70 25.27
N CYS A 330 -2.97 3.84 25.15
CA CYS A 330 -2.77 4.56 23.89
C CYS A 330 -1.60 4.01 23.06
N GLN A 331 -0.67 3.22 23.62
CA GLN A 331 0.47 2.68 22.86
C GLN A 331 0.09 1.96 21.55
N PRO A 332 -0.96 1.11 21.50
CA PRO A 332 -1.38 0.47 20.26
C PRO A 332 -1.78 1.46 19.16
N LEU A 333 -2.22 2.68 19.51
CA LEU A 333 -2.57 3.73 18.54
C LEU A 333 -1.35 4.18 17.71
N TYR A 334 -0.13 3.89 18.16
CA TYR A 334 1.11 4.35 17.54
C TYR A 334 1.90 3.24 16.82
N ASN A 335 1.46 1.98 16.86
CA ASN A 335 2.26 0.82 16.41
C ASN A 335 1.82 0.23 15.05
N TYR A 336 1.11 0.99 14.20
CA TYR A 336 0.63 0.62 12.85
C TYR A 336 -0.10 -0.74 12.70
N ASP A 337 -0.42 -1.41 13.80
CA ASP A 337 -1.15 -2.68 13.83
C ASP A 337 -2.62 -2.43 14.16
N LEU A 338 -3.43 -2.33 13.11
CA LEU A 338 -4.88 -2.10 13.22
C LEU A 338 -5.60 -3.20 14.01
N VAL A 339 -5.10 -4.45 14.01
CA VAL A 339 -5.76 -5.56 14.71
C VAL A 339 -5.61 -5.36 16.22
N SER A 340 -4.38 -5.17 16.69
CA SER A 340 -4.11 -4.86 18.10
C SER A 340 -4.81 -3.57 18.55
N MET A 341 -4.87 -2.57 17.66
CA MET A 341 -5.57 -1.31 17.92
C MET A 341 -7.08 -1.50 18.07
N THR A 342 -7.70 -2.31 17.21
CA THR A 342 -9.15 -2.61 17.28
C THR A 342 -9.52 -3.30 18.58
N HIS A 343 -8.72 -4.29 19.01
CA HIS A 343 -8.90 -4.96 20.29
C HIS A 343 -8.66 -4.04 21.50
N GLY A 344 -7.86 -2.98 21.34
CA GLY A 344 -7.57 -2.00 22.38
C GLY A 344 -8.62 -0.90 22.56
N ILE A 345 -9.51 -0.67 21.57
CA ILE A 345 -10.52 0.40 21.61
C ILE A 345 -11.41 0.33 22.87
N PRO A 346 -11.98 -0.83 23.26
CA PRO A 346 -12.85 -0.91 24.43
C PRO A 346 -12.12 -0.51 25.71
N ASN A 347 -10.84 -0.90 25.84
CA ASN A 347 -10.01 -0.54 26.99
C ASN A 347 -9.70 0.96 27.01
N LEU A 348 -9.47 1.57 25.84
CA LEU A 348 -9.22 3.00 25.70
C LEU A 348 -10.43 3.83 26.16
N ILE A 349 -11.61 3.51 25.65
CA ILE A 349 -12.83 4.25 25.97
C ILE A 349 -13.19 4.07 27.46
N ASN A 350 -13.01 2.86 28.00
CA ASN A 350 -13.18 2.62 29.43
C ASN A 350 -12.19 3.39 30.30
N ALA A 351 -10.92 3.49 29.90
CA ALA A 351 -9.92 4.27 30.63
C ALA A 351 -10.29 5.77 30.64
N ILE A 352 -10.74 6.33 29.51
CA ILE A 352 -11.21 7.72 29.44
C ILE A 352 -12.45 7.92 30.32
N ARG A 353 -13.40 6.98 30.31
CA ARG A 353 -14.56 6.99 31.23
C ARG A 353 -14.14 7.00 32.70
N MET A 354 -13.17 6.15 33.07
CA MET A 354 -12.65 6.13 34.45
C MET A 354 -12.06 7.47 34.86
N ILE A 355 -11.30 8.12 33.96
CA ILE A 355 -10.75 9.47 34.21
C ILE A 355 -11.88 10.49 34.40
N HIS A 356 -12.89 10.47 33.55
CA HIS A 356 -14.06 11.35 33.70
C HIS A 356 -14.75 11.15 35.07
N SER A 357 -14.90 9.90 35.53
CA SER A 357 -15.57 9.61 36.81
C SER A 357 -14.71 9.90 38.06
N ALA A 358 -13.40 9.72 37.98
CA ALA A 358 -12.51 9.73 39.15
C ALA A 358 -11.66 11.00 39.27
N SER A 359 -11.39 11.69 38.17
CA SER A 359 -10.57 12.90 38.19
C SER A 359 -11.33 14.07 38.80
N ARG A 360 -10.64 14.89 39.59
CA ARG A 360 -11.24 16.06 40.24
C ARG A 360 -11.22 17.29 39.33
N TYR A 361 -10.15 17.43 38.54
CA TYR A 361 -9.90 18.60 37.71
C TYR A 361 -10.07 18.32 36.21
N TYR A 362 -9.84 17.09 35.75
CA TYR A 362 -9.91 16.72 34.34
C TYR A 362 -11.30 16.26 33.86
N ASN A 363 -12.30 16.21 34.73
CA ASN A 363 -13.62 15.64 34.47
C ASN A 363 -14.57 16.55 33.66
N THR A 364 -14.08 17.64 33.07
CA THR A 364 -14.93 18.58 32.35
C THR A 364 -15.23 18.09 30.93
N SER A 365 -16.41 18.44 30.43
CA SER A 365 -16.88 18.11 29.08
C SER A 365 -15.91 18.58 27.98
N GLU A 366 -15.31 19.76 28.15
CA GLU A 366 -14.35 20.33 27.21
C GLU A 366 -13.04 19.51 27.15
N ARG A 367 -12.49 19.12 28.31
CA ARG A 367 -11.27 18.30 28.39
C ARG A 367 -11.50 16.90 27.82
N MET A 368 -12.66 16.30 28.10
CA MET A 368 -13.07 15.04 27.50
C MET A 368 -13.18 15.14 25.98
N THR A 369 -13.88 16.17 25.47
CA THR A 369 -14.02 16.40 24.03
C THR A 369 -12.66 16.56 23.37
N SER A 370 -11.78 17.39 23.93
CA SER A 370 -10.41 17.58 23.43
C SER A 370 -9.61 16.28 23.39
N LEU A 371 -9.68 15.47 24.45
CA LEU A 371 -8.98 14.18 24.51
C LEU A 371 -9.48 13.20 23.44
N PHE A 372 -10.80 13.09 23.25
CA PHE A 372 -11.38 12.25 22.20
C PHE A 372 -11.02 12.73 20.80
N ILE A 373 -10.97 14.05 20.56
CA ILE A 373 -10.47 14.62 19.29
C ILE A 373 -9.03 14.17 19.03
N LYS A 374 -8.15 14.24 20.03
CA LYS A 374 -6.76 13.79 19.92
C LYS A 374 -6.63 12.30 19.64
N VAL A 375 -7.47 11.48 20.29
CA VAL A 375 -7.55 10.05 19.98
C VAL A 375 -7.94 9.86 18.52
N THR A 376 -9.06 10.44 18.06
CA THR A 376 -9.49 10.32 16.65
C THR A 376 -8.41 10.80 15.67
N ASN A 377 -7.74 11.91 15.97
CA ASN A 377 -6.65 12.44 15.16
C ASN A 377 -5.50 11.43 15.01
N GLN A 378 -5.10 10.79 16.11
CA GLN A 378 -4.08 9.76 16.10
C GLN A 378 -4.55 8.53 15.30
N MET A 379 -5.82 8.10 15.47
CA MET A 379 -6.35 6.96 14.71
C MET A 379 -6.32 7.22 13.20
N VAL A 380 -6.75 8.40 12.75
CA VAL A 380 -6.70 8.80 11.33
C VAL A 380 -5.25 8.83 10.82
N THR A 381 -4.31 9.32 11.62
CA THR A 381 -2.88 9.37 11.27
C THR A 381 -2.31 7.96 11.10
N THR A 382 -2.65 7.05 12.01
CA THR A 382 -2.25 5.64 11.94
C THR A 382 -2.88 4.92 10.75
N CYS A 383 -4.15 5.16 10.46
CA CYS A 383 -4.81 4.64 9.26
C CYS A 383 -4.15 5.13 7.97
N ARG A 384 -3.79 6.43 7.89
CA ARG A 384 -3.07 7.00 6.73
C ARG A 384 -1.73 6.30 6.52
N ALA A 385 -0.96 6.14 7.58
CA ALA A 385 0.33 5.48 7.52
C ALA A 385 0.22 3.98 7.21
N TYR A 386 -0.80 3.27 7.71
CA TYR A 386 -1.05 1.87 7.36
C TYR A 386 -1.34 1.70 5.86
N ILE A 387 -2.15 2.60 5.27
CA ILE A 387 -2.43 2.59 3.83
C ILE A 387 -1.15 2.84 3.01
N THR A 388 -0.24 3.70 3.49
CA THR A 388 1.00 4.08 2.77
C THR A 388 2.26 3.30 3.17
N ASP A 389 2.14 2.22 3.96
CA ASP A 389 3.27 1.45 4.49
C ASP A 389 4.29 2.33 5.25
N GLY A 390 3.82 3.25 6.08
CA GLY A 390 4.65 4.22 6.79
C GLY A 390 5.20 5.33 5.88
N GLY A 391 4.53 5.61 4.76
CA GLY A 391 4.94 6.63 3.78
C GLY A 391 5.90 6.13 2.69
N LEU A 392 6.22 4.83 2.65
CA LEU A 392 7.09 4.24 1.63
C LEU A 392 6.41 4.08 0.26
N SER A 393 5.09 3.89 0.26
CA SER A 393 4.32 3.56 -0.95
C SER A 393 3.21 4.58 -1.18
N ARG A 394 3.04 5.06 -2.41
CA ARG A 394 1.85 5.86 -2.76
C ARG A 394 0.63 4.95 -2.95
N VAL A 395 -0.57 5.51 -2.75
CA VAL A 395 -1.84 4.78 -2.91
C VAL A 395 -1.97 4.15 -4.30
N TRP A 396 -1.58 4.88 -5.36
CA TRP A 396 -1.72 4.43 -6.74
C TRP A 396 -0.60 3.51 -7.25
N GLU A 397 0.46 3.31 -6.46
CA GLU A 397 1.61 2.47 -6.83
C GLU A 397 1.46 1.04 -6.31
N GLN A 398 0.62 0.85 -5.30
CA GLN A 398 0.32 -0.44 -4.70
C GLN A 398 -0.69 -1.25 -5.51
N GLU A 399 -0.76 -2.55 -5.26
CA GLU A 399 -1.78 -3.42 -5.86
C GLU A 399 -3.18 -3.02 -5.35
N ALA A 400 -4.12 -2.85 -6.29
CA ALA A 400 -5.49 -2.43 -6.01
C ALA A 400 -6.20 -3.31 -4.96
N SER A 401 -6.00 -4.64 -5.00
CA SER A 401 -6.59 -5.58 -4.03
C SER A 401 -6.09 -5.32 -2.60
N THR A 402 -4.80 -5.04 -2.45
CA THR A 402 -4.13 -4.74 -1.18
C THR A 402 -4.63 -3.42 -0.62
N VAL A 403 -4.69 -2.36 -1.42
CA VAL A 403 -5.16 -1.04 -0.98
C VAL A 403 -6.63 -1.09 -0.55
N ILE A 404 -7.49 -1.77 -1.31
CA ILE A 404 -8.91 -1.95 -0.95
C ILE A 404 -9.03 -2.72 0.38
N GLY A 405 -8.22 -3.78 0.58
CA GLY A 405 -8.16 -4.50 1.85
C GLY A 405 -7.80 -3.56 3.01
N LYS A 406 -6.72 -2.80 2.87
CA LYS A 406 -6.28 -1.84 3.90
C LYS A 406 -7.32 -0.76 4.20
N ILE A 407 -8.00 -0.24 3.17
CA ILE A 407 -9.08 0.74 3.33
C ILE A 407 -10.26 0.16 4.12
N LYS A 408 -10.62 -1.11 3.87
CA LYS A 408 -11.68 -1.80 4.61
C LYS A 408 -11.30 -1.96 6.08
N ASP A 409 -10.07 -2.36 6.37
CA ASP A 409 -9.57 -2.47 7.75
C ASP A 409 -9.64 -1.12 8.49
N CYS A 410 -9.17 -0.04 7.85
CA CYS A 410 -9.24 1.32 8.42
C CYS A 410 -10.68 1.79 8.67
N THR A 411 -11.57 1.55 7.70
CA THR A 411 -13.00 1.91 7.82
C THR A 411 -13.67 1.12 8.94
N PHE A 412 -13.32 -0.17 9.09
CA PHE A 412 -13.83 -1.02 10.17
C PHE A 412 -13.36 -0.51 11.54
N LEU A 413 -12.07 -0.24 11.72
CA LEU A 413 -11.52 0.30 12.96
C LEU A 413 -12.26 1.58 13.41
N LEU A 414 -12.45 2.54 12.50
CA LEU A 414 -13.07 3.82 12.82
C LEU A 414 -14.57 3.66 13.17
N LYS A 415 -15.27 2.72 12.52
CA LYS A 415 -16.66 2.38 12.85
C LYS A 415 -16.79 1.67 14.19
N GLU A 416 -15.90 0.73 14.50
CA GLU A 416 -15.87 0.06 15.82
C GLU A 416 -15.56 1.06 16.94
N TYR A 417 -14.68 2.04 16.70
CA TYR A 417 -14.44 3.13 17.64
C TYR A 417 -15.69 3.95 17.95
N GLN A 418 -16.41 4.39 16.90
CA GLN A 418 -17.68 5.10 17.05
C GLN A 418 -18.70 4.25 17.82
N LYS A 419 -18.84 2.97 17.45
CA LYS A 419 -19.76 2.04 18.10
C LYS A 419 -19.47 1.89 19.59
N CYS A 420 -18.23 1.57 19.97
CA CYS A 420 -17.86 1.43 21.39
C CYS A 420 -18.03 2.74 22.17
N PHE A 421 -17.84 3.90 21.53
CA PHE A 421 -18.10 5.20 22.16
C PHE A 421 -19.59 5.38 22.46
N HIS A 422 -20.47 5.09 21.49
CA HIS A 422 -21.92 5.18 21.68
C HIS A 422 -22.43 4.19 22.74
N GLU A 423 -21.92 2.95 22.74
CA GLU A 423 -22.24 1.95 23.78
C GLU A 423 -21.85 2.47 25.18
N THR A 424 -20.64 2.99 25.34
CA THR A 424 -20.18 3.52 26.64
C THR A 424 -20.95 4.76 27.07
N LYS A 425 -21.29 5.65 26.13
CA LYS A 425 -22.13 6.83 26.40
C LYS A 425 -23.52 6.41 26.88
N GLN A 426 -24.11 5.39 26.27
CA GLN A 426 -25.40 4.85 26.69
C GLN A 426 -25.33 4.28 28.11
N GLU A 427 -24.29 3.49 28.44
CA GLU A 427 -24.09 2.98 29.80
C GLU A 427 -23.97 4.11 30.86
N ILE A 428 -23.28 5.20 30.53
CA ILE A 428 -23.16 6.36 31.42
C ILE A 428 -24.51 7.04 31.63
N LEU A 429 -25.30 7.21 30.56
CA LEU A 429 -26.64 7.79 30.64
C LEU A 429 -27.56 6.96 31.54
N GLU A 430 -27.50 5.62 31.41
CA GLU A 430 -28.29 4.68 32.22
C GLU A 430 -27.86 4.66 33.70
N THR A 431 -26.58 4.89 33.99
CA THR A 431 -26.02 4.80 35.36
C THR A 431 -26.07 6.12 36.14
N LEU A 432 -25.82 7.26 35.48
CA LEU A 432 -25.55 8.56 36.13
C LEU A 432 -26.52 9.69 35.69
N GLY A 433 -27.41 9.44 34.73
CA GLY A 433 -28.37 10.40 34.20
C GLY A 433 -27.80 11.38 33.16
N GLU A 434 -28.71 12.07 32.46
CA GLU A 434 -28.47 12.82 31.20
C GLU A 434 -27.38 13.90 31.26
N LYS A 435 -27.19 14.55 32.41
CA LYS A 435 -26.30 15.73 32.57
C LYS A 435 -24.82 15.40 32.84
N SER A 436 -24.46 14.12 32.88
CA SER A 436 -23.12 13.71 33.33
C SER A 436 -22.08 13.59 32.21
N PHE A 437 -22.46 13.54 30.91
CA PHE A 437 -21.49 13.30 29.82
C PHE A 437 -21.87 13.98 28.49
N GLU A 438 -21.89 15.32 28.48
CA GLU A 438 -22.18 16.13 27.29
C GLU A 438 -20.91 16.37 26.45
N VAL A 439 -20.57 15.41 25.58
CA VAL A 439 -19.42 15.52 24.66
C VAL A 439 -19.90 15.78 23.23
N SER A 440 -19.24 16.67 22.50
CA SER A 440 -19.67 17.02 21.14
C SER A 440 -19.15 16.03 20.08
N GLU A 441 -20.01 15.10 19.69
CA GLU A 441 -19.72 14.05 18.70
C GLU A 441 -19.28 14.61 17.35
N MET A 442 -19.84 15.75 16.93
CA MET A 442 -19.50 16.39 15.66
C MET A 442 -18.02 16.77 15.59
N TYR A 443 -17.45 17.27 16.69
CA TYR A 443 -16.02 17.61 16.73
C TYR A 443 -15.15 16.36 16.87
N ILE A 444 -15.60 15.33 17.61
CA ILE A 444 -14.82 14.09 17.80
C ILE A 444 -14.69 13.31 16.50
N PHE A 445 -15.80 13.13 15.77
CA PHE A 445 -15.91 12.20 14.65
C PHE A 445 -15.89 12.87 13.28
N GLY A 446 -16.10 14.20 13.19
CA GLY A 446 -16.19 14.89 11.91
C GLY A 446 -14.97 14.65 11.00
N LYS A 447 -13.76 14.60 11.59
CA LYS A 447 -12.52 14.30 10.84
C LYS A 447 -12.44 12.84 10.38
N SER A 448 -12.79 11.87 11.23
CA SER A 448 -12.79 10.46 10.84
C SER A 448 -13.85 10.14 9.80
N GLU A 449 -15.03 10.75 9.88
CA GLU A 449 -16.09 10.59 8.88
C GLU A 449 -15.73 11.22 7.54
N ALA A 450 -15.11 12.40 7.55
CA ALA A 450 -14.57 13.00 6.33
C ALA A 450 -13.49 12.10 5.71
N PHE A 451 -12.64 11.49 6.53
CA PHE A 451 -11.64 10.53 6.07
C PHE A 451 -12.28 9.25 5.50
N CYS A 452 -13.27 8.65 6.15
CA CYS A 452 -14.00 7.50 5.62
C CYS A 452 -14.65 7.80 4.25
N ARG A 453 -15.32 8.96 4.11
CA ARG A 453 -15.88 9.41 2.82
C ARG A 453 -14.80 9.57 1.74
N ARG A 454 -13.62 10.09 2.09
CA ARG A 454 -12.47 10.14 1.18
C ARG A 454 -12.03 8.74 0.75
N LEU A 455 -11.93 7.80 1.69
CA LEU A 455 -11.53 6.42 1.39
C LEU A 455 -12.54 5.69 0.50
N GLU A 456 -13.85 5.96 0.67
CA GLU A 456 -14.91 5.46 -0.21
C GLU A 456 -14.71 5.95 -1.66
N LYS A 457 -14.48 7.26 -1.86
CA LYS A 457 -14.17 7.82 -3.17
C LYS A 457 -12.92 7.21 -3.80
N ILE A 458 -11.86 6.99 -3.02
CA ILE A 458 -10.64 6.34 -3.50
C ILE A 458 -10.93 4.88 -3.92
N THR A 459 -11.72 4.15 -3.13
CA THR A 459 -12.13 2.78 -3.45
C THR A 459 -12.91 2.71 -4.75
N GLU A 460 -13.81 3.67 -4.99
CA GLU A 460 -14.56 3.80 -6.24
C GLU A 460 -13.62 4.04 -7.43
N MET A 461 -12.68 4.98 -7.32
CA MET A 461 -11.67 5.22 -8.36
C MET A 461 -10.83 3.98 -8.66
N ILE A 462 -10.38 3.24 -7.64
CA ILE A 462 -9.61 1.99 -7.84
C ILE A 462 -10.45 0.95 -8.56
N THR A 463 -11.74 0.82 -8.22
CA THR A 463 -12.67 -0.12 -8.85
C THR A 463 -12.89 0.21 -10.33
N ILE A 464 -13.02 1.49 -10.67
CA ILE A 464 -13.07 1.98 -12.06
C ILE A 464 -11.78 1.63 -12.79
N VAL A 465 -10.61 1.88 -12.19
CA VAL A 465 -9.32 1.56 -12.79
C VAL A 465 -9.21 0.06 -13.08
N GLN A 466 -9.56 -0.81 -12.15
CA GLN A 466 -9.58 -2.26 -12.38
C GLN A 466 -10.51 -2.67 -13.53
N THR A 467 -11.68 -2.05 -13.61
CA THR A 467 -12.67 -2.33 -14.67
C THR A 467 -12.14 -1.90 -16.05
N PHE A 468 -11.55 -0.70 -16.15
CA PHE A 468 -11.04 -0.16 -17.40
C PHE A 468 -9.68 -0.73 -17.82
N CYS A 469 -8.90 -1.31 -16.90
CA CYS A 469 -7.68 -2.06 -17.25
C CYS A 469 -7.98 -3.20 -18.24
N ALA A 470 -9.18 -3.81 -18.19
CA ALA A 470 -9.61 -4.84 -19.13
C ALA A 470 -9.61 -4.36 -20.60
N LEU A 471 -9.79 -3.06 -20.85
CA LEU A 471 -9.74 -2.49 -22.20
C LEU A 471 -8.36 -2.65 -22.84
N SER A 472 -7.29 -2.53 -22.06
CA SER A 472 -5.92 -2.68 -22.55
C SER A 472 -5.53 -4.11 -22.90
N LEU A 473 -6.25 -5.09 -22.34
CA LEU A 473 -6.06 -6.52 -22.60
C LEU A 473 -6.97 -7.04 -23.72
N SER A 474 -7.90 -6.20 -24.19
CA SER A 474 -8.88 -6.57 -25.21
C SER A 474 -8.26 -6.57 -26.60
N THR A 475 -8.64 -7.56 -27.43
CA THR A 475 -8.24 -7.66 -28.84
C THR A 475 -9.33 -7.18 -29.80
N ILE A 476 -10.21 -6.28 -29.34
CA ILE A 476 -11.25 -5.67 -30.20
C ILE A 476 -10.59 -4.54 -31.01
N GLU A 477 -10.70 -4.59 -32.33
CA GLU A 477 -10.11 -3.58 -33.21
C GLU A 477 -10.69 -2.18 -32.93
N GLY A 478 -9.84 -1.18 -32.68
CA GLY A 478 -10.26 0.20 -32.42
C GLY A 478 -10.53 0.54 -30.95
N ILE A 479 -10.54 -0.45 -30.04
CA ILE A 479 -10.75 -0.23 -28.60
C ILE A 479 -9.52 0.37 -27.90
N ASP A 480 -8.36 0.24 -28.53
CA ASP A 480 -7.07 0.73 -28.10
C ASP A 480 -7.06 2.26 -27.94
N VAL A 481 -7.79 2.99 -28.79
CA VAL A 481 -7.95 4.45 -28.67
C VAL A 481 -8.61 4.82 -27.34
N MET A 482 -9.62 4.06 -26.91
CA MET A 482 -10.33 4.27 -25.63
C MET A 482 -9.44 3.88 -24.46
N ALA A 483 -8.68 2.79 -24.59
CA ALA A 483 -7.71 2.37 -23.57
C ALA A 483 -6.61 3.44 -23.37
N ILE A 484 -6.09 4.05 -24.44
CA ILE A 484 -5.10 5.14 -24.37
C ILE A 484 -5.72 6.38 -23.71
N LYS A 485 -6.94 6.76 -24.09
CA LYS A 485 -7.66 7.88 -23.44
C LYS A 485 -7.81 7.64 -21.94
N PHE A 486 -8.23 6.45 -21.51
CA PHE A 486 -8.32 6.10 -20.10
C PHE A 486 -6.96 6.19 -19.39
N LYS A 487 -5.91 5.64 -20.00
CA LYS A 487 -4.55 5.69 -19.45
C LYS A 487 -4.09 7.13 -19.22
N ASN A 488 -4.39 8.05 -20.14
CA ASN A 488 -4.07 9.48 -19.97
C ASN A 488 -4.86 10.14 -18.84
N ILE A 489 -6.15 9.81 -18.70
CA ILE A 489 -6.99 10.27 -17.59
C ILE A 489 -6.39 9.80 -16.26
N TYR A 490 -6.07 8.51 -16.15
CA TYR A 490 -5.49 7.94 -14.93
C TYR A 490 -4.12 8.50 -14.59
N GLN A 491 -3.23 8.67 -15.59
CA GLN A 491 -1.92 9.30 -15.39
C GLN A 491 -2.03 10.75 -14.88
N SER A 492 -3.09 11.48 -15.25
CA SER A 492 -3.31 12.84 -14.75
C SER A 492 -3.62 12.87 -13.24
N VAL A 493 -4.24 11.82 -12.72
CA VAL A 493 -4.51 11.63 -11.28
C VAL A 493 -3.23 11.21 -10.55
N GLN A 494 -2.45 10.29 -11.12
CA GLN A 494 -1.20 9.80 -10.49
C GLN A 494 -0.12 10.88 -10.33
N LYS A 495 -0.11 11.90 -11.21
CA LYS A 495 0.88 12.98 -11.18
C LYS A 495 0.61 14.06 -10.13
N LYS A 496 -0.53 14.02 -9.44
CA LYS A 496 -0.87 15.00 -8.39
C LYS A 496 0.09 14.86 -7.21
N GLN A 497 0.54 16.00 -6.67
CA GLN A 497 1.56 16.05 -5.61
C GLN A 497 0.99 16.25 -4.20
N TYR A 498 -0.28 16.60 -4.07
CA TYR A 498 -0.92 16.70 -2.76
C TYR A 498 -1.20 15.31 -2.17
N ASP A 499 -1.33 15.23 -0.85
CA ASP A 499 -1.73 13.98 -0.19
C ASP A 499 -3.21 13.69 -0.43
N ILE A 500 -3.47 12.61 -1.16
CA ILE A 500 -4.79 12.11 -1.53
C ILE A 500 -5.58 11.63 -0.31
N LEU A 501 -4.91 11.18 0.74
CA LEU A 501 -5.53 10.66 1.95
C LEU A 501 -5.88 11.77 2.95
N ASP A 502 -5.42 13.00 2.75
CA ASP A 502 -5.75 14.12 3.63
C ASP A 502 -7.19 14.63 3.34
N PRO A 503 -8.13 14.51 4.31
CA PRO A 503 -9.50 14.97 4.12
C PRO A 503 -9.62 16.51 4.02
N ARG A 504 -8.59 17.28 4.35
CA ARG A 504 -8.60 18.75 4.29
C ARG A 504 -8.33 19.30 2.90
N LYS A 505 -7.70 18.50 2.04
CA LYS A 505 -7.36 18.89 0.68
C LYS A 505 -8.60 18.81 -0.20
N THR A 506 -9.36 19.90 -0.26
CA THR A 506 -10.56 20.02 -1.10
C THR A 506 -10.26 19.88 -2.60
N GLU A 507 -8.99 20.10 -3.00
CA GLU A 507 -8.50 19.85 -4.36
C GLU A 507 -8.80 18.43 -4.85
N PHE A 508 -8.72 17.42 -3.98
CA PHE A 508 -9.06 16.04 -4.35
C PHE A 508 -10.52 15.90 -4.75
N ASP A 509 -11.46 16.56 -4.05
CA ASP A 509 -12.87 16.43 -4.37
C ASP A 509 -13.17 17.00 -5.76
N VAL A 510 -12.55 18.12 -6.10
CA VAL A 510 -12.64 18.71 -7.45
C VAL A 510 -12.02 17.78 -8.51
N ASP A 511 -10.85 17.20 -8.22
CA ASP A 511 -10.19 16.26 -9.14
C ASP A 511 -10.97 14.94 -9.29
N PHE A 512 -11.63 14.48 -8.23
CA PHE A 512 -12.49 13.30 -8.24
C PHE A 512 -13.71 13.52 -9.15
N GLU A 513 -14.44 14.62 -8.97
CA GLU A 513 -15.59 14.94 -9.85
C GLU A 513 -15.14 15.08 -11.32
N ASN A 514 -13.99 15.73 -11.57
CA ASN A 514 -13.41 15.83 -12.90
C ASN A 514 -13.00 14.48 -13.50
N PHE A 515 -12.50 13.57 -12.67
CA PHE A 515 -12.18 12.20 -13.08
C PHE A 515 -13.46 11.43 -13.44
N MET A 516 -14.48 11.48 -12.58
CA MET A 516 -15.76 10.81 -12.80
C MET A 516 -16.45 11.32 -14.08
N ALA A 517 -16.50 12.64 -14.30
CA ALA A 517 -17.07 13.21 -15.52
C ALA A 517 -16.32 12.77 -16.79
N LYS A 518 -14.99 12.67 -16.74
CA LYS A 518 -14.19 12.15 -17.87
C LYS A 518 -14.40 10.66 -18.10
N VAL A 519 -14.58 9.88 -17.04
CA VAL A 519 -14.89 8.45 -17.11
C VAL A 519 -16.28 8.24 -17.71
N GLU A 520 -17.30 8.96 -17.26
CA GLU A 520 -18.65 8.93 -17.82
C GLU A 520 -18.66 9.28 -19.32
N GLY A 521 -17.94 10.35 -19.69
CA GLY A 521 -17.77 10.71 -21.10
C GLY A 521 -17.05 9.64 -21.93
N LEU A 522 -16.19 8.82 -21.32
CA LEU A 522 -15.55 7.67 -21.96
C LEU A 522 -16.50 6.47 -22.04
N GLU A 523 -17.31 6.21 -21.02
CA GLU A 523 -18.34 5.17 -21.03
C GLU A 523 -19.33 5.38 -22.18
N MET A 524 -19.81 6.61 -22.36
CA MET A 524 -20.66 6.99 -23.48
C MET A 524 -19.98 6.74 -24.84
N GLN A 525 -18.67 7.01 -24.95
CA GLN A 525 -17.90 6.71 -26.16
C GLN A 525 -17.76 5.21 -26.40
N ILE A 526 -17.58 4.39 -25.36
CA ILE A 526 -17.48 2.92 -25.48
C ILE A 526 -18.84 2.35 -25.89
N GLN A 527 -19.95 2.84 -25.31
CA GLN A 527 -21.31 2.47 -25.73
C GLN A 527 -21.56 2.83 -27.21
N ALA A 528 -21.24 4.06 -27.63
CA ALA A 528 -21.39 4.50 -29.02
C ALA A 528 -20.48 3.70 -29.98
N PHE A 529 -19.28 3.33 -29.54
CA PHE A 529 -18.37 2.48 -30.29
C PHE A 529 -18.94 1.07 -30.47
N MET A 530 -19.49 0.48 -29.41
CA MET A 530 -20.19 -0.81 -29.49
C MET A 530 -21.36 -0.70 -30.48
N HIS A 531 -22.22 0.31 -30.36
CA HIS A 531 -23.30 0.58 -31.29
C HIS A 531 -22.82 0.61 -32.75
N THR A 532 -21.70 1.29 -33.01
CA THR A 532 -21.11 1.42 -34.35
C THR A 532 -20.58 0.08 -34.88
N CYS A 533 -19.94 -0.72 -34.03
CA CYS A 533 -19.45 -2.06 -34.39
C CYS A 533 -20.59 -3.00 -34.84
N PHE A 534 -21.77 -2.85 -34.25
CA PHE A 534 -22.97 -3.63 -34.60
C PHE A 534 -23.88 -2.95 -35.62
N GLY A 535 -23.50 -1.79 -36.17
CA GLY A 535 -24.31 -1.07 -37.16
C GLY A 535 -24.41 -1.77 -38.53
N ARG A 536 -23.46 -2.65 -38.86
CA ARG A 536 -23.50 -3.49 -40.09
C ARG A 536 -23.21 -4.95 -39.75
N ILE A 537 -24.25 -5.67 -39.33
CA ILE A 537 -24.16 -7.11 -39.08
C ILE A 537 -24.17 -7.85 -40.42
N LEU A 538 -23.04 -8.48 -40.77
CA LEU A 538 -22.92 -9.33 -41.97
C LEU A 538 -23.45 -10.75 -41.73
N SER A 539 -23.31 -11.26 -40.51
CA SER A 539 -23.70 -12.62 -40.11
C SER A 539 -23.97 -12.65 -38.61
N SER A 540 -25.05 -13.33 -38.20
CA SER A 540 -25.39 -13.48 -36.78
C SER A 540 -24.27 -14.17 -36.00
N GLN A 541 -23.62 -15.18 -36.56
CA GLN A 541 -22.52 -15.92 -35.93
C GLN A 541 -21.32 -15.01 -35.59
N HIS A 542 -20.86 -14.20 -36.55
CA HIS A 542 -19.73 -13.30 -36.34
C HIS A 542 -20.08 -12.20 -35.32
N ALA A 543 -21.30 -11.68 -35.38
CA ALA A 543 -21.78 -10.71 -34.41
C ALA A 543 -21.83 -11.30 -32.98
N LEU A 544 -22.25 -12.55 -32.83
CA LEU A 544 -22.25 -13.23 -31.53
C LEU A 544 -20.84 -13.43 -30.97
N GLN A 545 -19.85 -13.76 -31.81
CA GLN A 545 -18.46 -13.86 -31.37
C GLN A 545 -17.90 -12.50 -30.89
N LEU A 546 -18.20 -11.43 -31.62
CA LEU A 546 -17.81 -10.07 -31.21
C LEU A 546 -18.51 -9.65 -29.91
N LEU A 547 -19.80 -9.97 -29.76
CA LEU A 547 -20.56 -9.68 -28.56
C LEU A 547 -19.97 -10.38 -27.32
N GLN A 548 -19.54 -11.64 -27.46
CA GLN A 548 -18.86 -12.36 -26.38
C GLN A 548 -17.59 -11.63 -25.91
N ARG A 549 -16.84 -11.00 -26.83
CA ARG A 549 -15.66 -10.21 -26.46
C ARG A 549 -16.05 -8.99 -25.63
N PHE A 550 -17.12 -8.27 -26.00
CA PHE A 550 -17.64 -7.16 -25.20
C PHE A 550 -18.19 -7.61 -23.83
N GLN A 551 -18.88 -8.76 -23.77
CA GLN A 551 -19.36 -9.33 -22.49
C GLN A 551 -18.22 -9.70 -21.54
N ASN A 552 -17.08 -10.18 -22.09
CA ASN A 552 -15.90 -10.51 -21.29
C ASN A 552 -15.23 -9.28 -20.65
N LEU A 553 -15.52 -8.06 -21.12
CA LEU A 553 -15.04 -6.82 -20.48
C LEU A 553 -15.72 -6.57 -19.12
N ARG A 554 -16.90 -7.15 -18.87
CA ARG A 554 -17.67 -7.03 -17.62
C ARG A 554 -17.92 -5.58 -17.14
N MET A 555 -17.98 -4.64 -18.08
CA MET A 555 -18.22 -3.22 -17.76
C MET A 555 -19.71 -2.98 -17.51
N PRO A 556 -20.11 -2.36 -16.39
CA PRO A 556 -21.51 -2.09 -16.08
C PRO A 556 -22.22 -1.23 -17.14
N CYS A 557 -21.54 -0.20 -17.65
CA CYS A 557 -22.09 0.70 -18.67
C CYS A 557 -22.48 -0.02 -19.97
N LEU A 558 -21.96 -1.22 -20.25
CA LEU A 558 -22.30 -1.97 -21.46
C LEU A 558 -23.53 -2.86 -21.31
N GLN A 559 -24.07 -3.07 -20.11
CA GLN A 559 -25.13 -4.07 -19.91
C GLN A 559 -26.40 -3.78 -20.69
N GLU A 560 -26.86 -2.52 -20.70
CA GLU A 560 -28.04 -2.11 -21.46
C GLU A 560 -27.81 -2.23 -22.98
N GLU A 561 -26.64 -1.79 -23.44
CA GLU A 561 -26.27 -1.82 -24.85
C GLU A 561 -26.05 -3.25 -25.36
N ILE A 562 -25.53 -4.15 -24.52
CA ILE A 562 -25.47 -5.59 -24.76
C ILE A 562 -26.88 -6.14 -24.95
N ALA A 563 -27.82 -5.84 -24.04
CA ALA A 563 -29.19 -6.33 -24.15
C ALA A 563 -29.87 -5.88 -25.45
N ARG A 564 -29.71 -4.59 -25.82
CA ARG A 564 -30.20 -4.02 -27.09
C ARG A 564 -29.59 -4.72 -28.30
N THR A 565 -28.27 -4.90 -28.30
CA THR A 565 -27.54 -5.55 -29.39
C THR A 565 -27.94 -7.01 -29.57
N VAL A 566 -28.16 -7.76 -28.48
CA VAL A 566 -28.65 -9.15 -28.56
C VAL A 566 -30.00 -9.19 -29.28
N GLY A 567 -30.89 -8.24 -29.03
CA GLY A 567 -32.17 -8.09 -29.75
C GLY A 567 -31.98 -7.84 -31.25
N CYS A 568 -31.08 -6.94 -31.64
CA CYS A 568 -30.75 -6.68 -33.05
C CYS A 568 -30.17 -7.91 -33.76
N ILE A 569 -29.28 -8.65 -33.10
CA ILE A 569 -28.71 -9.89 -33.66
C ILE A 569 -29.81 -10.95 -33.83
N LEU A 570 -30.76 -11.04 -32.90
CA LEU A 570 -31.90 -11.96 -33.02
C LEU A 570 -32.77 -11.63 -34.25
N GLN A 571 -33.03 -10.35 -34.51
CA GLN A 571 -33.77 -9.93 -35.72
C GLN A 571 -33.03 -10.30 -37.01
N HIS A 572 -31.71 -10.08 -37.06
CA HIS A 572 -30.89 -10.52 -38.19
C HIS A 572 -30.90 -12.04 -38.36
N TYR A 573 -30.83 -12.79 -37.25
CA TYR A 573 -30.92 -14.25 -37.28
C TYR A 573 -32.26 -14.74 -37.84
N VAL A 574 -33.38 -14.09 -37.51
CA VAL A 574 -34.69 -14.38 -38.12
C VAL A 574 -34.67 -14.17 -39.63
N ALA A 575 -34.05 -13.08 -40.10
CA ALA A 575 -33.89 -12.84 -41.53
C ALA A 575 -33.01 -13.92 -42.21
N GLU A 576 -31.94 -14.37 -41.55
CA GLU A 576 -31.11 -15.49 -42.03
C GLU A 576 -31.88 -16.82 -42.07
N LEU A 577 -32.72 -17.10 -41.08
CA LEU A 577 -33.60 -18.29 -41.08
C LEU A 577 -34.56 -18.29 -42.27
N GLU A 578 -35.24 -17.16 -42.53
CA GLU A 578 -36.13 -17.05 -43.69
C GLU A 578 -35.36 -17.11 -45.02
N ALA A 579 -34.14 -16.57 -45.09
CA ALA A 579 -33.29 -16.70 -46.27
C ALA A 579 -32.88 -18.16 -46.52
N ILE A 580 -32.53 -18.91 -45.47
CA ILE A 580 -32.18 -20.34 -45.56
C ILE A 580 -33.38 -21.18 -45.97
N LYS A 581 -34.56 -20.87 -45.43
CA LYS A 581 -35.82 -21.51 -45.84
C LYS A 581 -36.12 -21.28 -47.32
N LYS A 582 -35.95 -20.05 -47.83
CA LYS A 582 -36.09 -19.75 -49.26
C LYS A 582 -35.05 -20.50 -50.10
N LEU A 583 -33.79 -20.51 -49.67
CA LEU A 583 -32.71 -21.24 -50.34
C LEU A 583 -33.04 -22.74 -50.44
N TYR A 584 -33.51 -23.32 -49.33
CA TYR A 584 -33.96 -24.70 -49.30
C TYR A 584 -35.08 -24.96 -50.29
N GLN A 585 -36.12 -24.11 -50.32
CA GLN A 585 -37.25 -24.27 -51.25
C GLN A 585 -36.86 -24.19 -52.73
N ILE A 586 -35.90 -23.33 -53.07
CA ILE A 586 -35.44 -23.14 -54.47
C ILE A 586 -34.56 -24.32 -54.91
N GLN A 587 -33.69 -24.80 -54.04
CA GLN A 587 -32.62 -25.75 -54.39
C GLN A 587 -32.86 -27.19 -53.91
N LYS A 588 -34.01 -27.50 -53.30
CA LYS A 588 -34.29 -28.85 -52.74
C LYS A 588 -34.19 -29.98 -53.77
N ASP A 589 -34.54 -29.71 -55.02
CA ASP A 589 -34.63 -30.75 -56.06
C ASP A 589 -33.24 -31.00 -56.70
N ASP A 590 -32.48 -29.92 -56.93
CA ASP A 590 -31.11 -29.95 -57.45
C ASP A 590 -30.19 -28.98 -56.68
N PRO A 591 -29.66 -29.39 -55.51
CA PRO A 591 -28.82 -28.53 -54.70
C PRO A 591 -27.39 -28.47 -55.25
N PRO A 592 -26.68 -27.35 -55.05
CA PRO A 592 -25.31 -27.21 -55.51
C PRO A 592 -24.38 -28.19 -54.80
N LEU A 593 -23.85 -29.15 -55.55
CA LEU A 593 -22.94 -30.17 -55.04
C LEU A 593 -21.47 -29.73 -55.17
N ALA A 594 -20.65 -30.13 -54.20
CA ALA A 594 -19.21 -29.92 -54.30
C ALA A 594 -18.60 -30.82 -55.40
N ARG A 595 -17.47 -30.41 -55.96
CA ARG A 595 -16.77 -31.15 -57.02
C ARG A 595 -16.49 -32.59 -56.59
N ASN A 596 -16.81 -33.57 -57.44
CA ASN A 596 -16.65 -35.02 -57.18
C ASN A 596 -17.43 -35.54 -55.95
N MET A 597 -18.50 -34.84 -55.54
CA MET A 597 -19.47 -35.41 -54.60
C MET A 597 -20.53 -36.21 -55.36
N PRO A 598 -20.87 -37.41 -54.88
CA PRO A 598 -21.96 -38.18 -55.45
C PRO A 598 -23.31 -37.54 -55.08
N PRO A 599 -24.38 -37.80 -55.83
CA PRO A 599 -25.63 -37.06 -55.75
C PRO A 599 -26.32 -37.20 -54.39
N VAL A 600 -26.49 -38.40 -53.84
CA VAL A 600 -27.24 -38.56 -52.58
C VAL A 600 -26.42 -38.00 -51.41
N ALA A 601 -25.15 -38.38 -51.27
CA ALA A 601 -24.34 -37.92 -50.15
C ALA A 601 -24.05 -36.41 -50.23
N GLY A 602 -23.99 -35.85 -51.43
CA GLY A 602 -23.86 -34.40 -51.64
C GLY A 602 -25.11 -33.64 -51.21
N LYS A 603 -26.31 -34.15 -51.55
CA LYS A 603 -27.60 -33.60 -51.10
C LYS A 603 -27.70 -33.59 -49.57
N ILE A 604 -27.34 -34.69 -48.91
CA ILE A 604 -27.32 -34.78 -47.44
C ILE A 604 -26.32 -33.79 -46.82
N LEU A 605 -25.11 -33.70 -47.38
CA LEU A 605 -24.09 -32.78 -46.89
C LEU A 605 -24.54 -31.32 -47.00
N TRP A 606 -25.20 -30.95 -48.10
CA TRP A 606 -25.75 -29.60 -48.30
C TRP A 606 -26.78 -29.25 -47.22
N VAL A 607 -27.72 -30.15 -46.93
CA VAL A 607 -28.72 -29.95 -45.86
C VAL A 607 -28.09 -29.88 -44.48
N ARG A 608 -27.11 -30.73 -44.17
CA ARG A 608 -26.37 -30.65 -42.90
C ARG A 608 -25.60 -29.33 -42.75
N GLN A 609 -25.09 -28.77 -43.83
CA GLN A 609 -24.45 -27.46 -43.81
C GLN A 609 -25.44 -26.34 -43.49
N LEU A 610 -26.64 -26.39 -44.07
CA LEU A 610 -27.72 -25.45 -43.73
C LEU A 610 -28.16 -25.60 -42.27
N PHE A 611 -28.29 -26.83 -41.78
CA PHE A 611 -28.63 -27.12 -40.39
C PHE A 611 -27.59 -26.58 -39.41
N ARG A 612 -26.29 -26.83 -39.65
CA ARG A 612 -25.21 -26.29 -38.82
C ARG A 612 -25.24 -24.77 -38.75
N ARG A 613 -25.46 -24.12 -39.89
CA ARG A 613 -25.53 -22.65 -39.97
C ARG A 613 -26.66 -22.05 -39.13
N ILE A 614 -27.82 -22.71 -39.04
CA ILE A 614 -28.92 -22.26 -38.18
C ILE A 614 -28.74 -22.66 -36.72
N ASN A 615 -28.01 -23.74 -36.42
CA ASN A 615 -27.90 -24.27 -35.08
C ASN A 615 -26.97 -23.45 -34.16
N GLU A 616 -25.82 -23.01 -34.66
CA GLU A 616 -24.82 -22.32 -33.83
C GLU A 616 -25.34 -21.02 -33.17
N PRO A 617 -26.09 -20.14 -33.86
CA PRO A 617 -26.62 -18.93 -33.23
C PRO A 617 -27.69 -19.22 -32.17
N ILE A 618 -28.59 -20.20 -32.40
CA ILE A 618 -29.67 -20.51 -31.44
C ILE A 618 -29.13 -21.15 -30.16
N ASP A 619 -28.09 -21.98 -30.26
CA ASP A 619 -27.41 -22.58 -29.10
C ASP A 619 -26.81 -21.52 -28.19
N TYR A 620 -26.27 -20.45 -28.77
CA TYR A 620 -25.75 -19.31 -28.00
C TYR A 620 -26.87 -18.60 -27.23
N PHE A 621 -27.96 -18.26 -27.92
CA PHE A 621 -29.09 -17.57 -27.28
C PHE A 621 -29.69 -18.41 -26.15
N HIS A 622 -29.80 -19.74 -26.33
CA HIS A 622 -30.29 -20.64 -25.29
C HIS A 622 -29.40 -20.67 -24.03
N LYS A 623 -28.08 -20.61 -24.20
CA LYS A 623 -27.13 -20.72 -23.07
C LYS A 623 -26.92 -19.40 -22.32
N LYS A 624 -26.96 -18.26 -23.02
CA LYS A 624 -26.51 -16.97 -22.46
C LYS A 624 -27.58 -15.88 -22.41
N SER A 625 -28.80 -16.14 -22.87
CA SER A 625 -29.85 -15.12 -22.96
C SER A 625 -31.23 -15.66 -22.61
N ASN A 626 -31.95 -14.93 -21.75
CA ASN A 626 -33.35 -15.22 -21.45
C ASN A 626 -34.32 -14.71 -22.54
N ILE A 627 -33.81 -14.08 -23.60
CA ILE A 627 -34.64 -13.47 -24.65
C ILE A 627 -35.47 -14.54 -25.39
N LEU A 628 -35.03 -15.80 -25.42
CA LEU A 628 -35.82 -16.89 -26.02
C LEU A 628 -37.11 -17.21 -25.24
N ALA A 629 -37.24 -16.77 -23.98
CA ALA A 629 -38.46 -16.92 -23.19
C ALA A 629 -39.54 -15.87 -23.56
N SER A 630 -39.15 -14.79 -24.24
CA SER A 630 -40.07 -13.73 -24.70
C SER A 630 -41.07 -14.27 -25.74
N PRO A 631 -42.21 -13.61 -25.94
CA PRO A 631 -43.16 -14.01 -27.00
C PRO A 631 -42.52 -13.96 -28.39
N GLU A 632 -41.65 -12.98 -28.68
CA GLU A 632 -40.90 -12.96 -29.95
C GLU A 632 -39.87 -14.09 -30.00
N GLY A 633 -39.13 -14.33 -28.91
CA GLY A 633 -38.16 -15.43 -28.81
C GLY A 633 -38.79 -16.80 -29.04
N LYS A 634 -39.96 -17.06 -28.46
CA LYS A 634 -40.75 -18.29 -28.71
C LYS A 634 -41.19 -18.41 -30.17
N ALA A 635 -41.48 -17.30 -30.86
CA ALA A 635 -41.77 -17.33 -32.29
C ALA A 635 -40.53 -17.73 -33.11
N VAL A 636 -39.35 -17.21 -32.76
CA VAL A 636 -38.07 -17.60 -33.39
C VAL A 636 -37.76 -19.07 -33.17
N VAL A 637 -37.94 -19.59 -31.94
CA VAL A 637 -37.73 -21.01 -31.63
C VAL A 637 -38.67 -21.90 -32.45
N ARG A 638 -39.95 -21.52 -32.59
CA ARG A 638 -40.91 -22.25 -33.44
C ARG A 638 -40.48 -22.25 -34.91
N LEU A 639 -40.00 -21.11 -35.43
CA LEU A 639 -39.51 -21.00 -36.81
C LEU A 639 -38.27 -21.87 -37.03
N TYR A 640 -37.30 -21.80 -36.12
CA TYR A 640 -36.11 -22.65 -36.15
C TYR A 640 -36.48 -24.14 -36.10
N ASN A 641 -37.34 -24.57 -35.16
CA ASN A 641 -37.75 -25.97 -35.03
C ASN A 641 -38.45 -26.48 -36.30
N ARG A 642 -39.27 -25.64 -36.94
CA ARG A 642 -39.93 -26.00 -38.21
C ARG A 642 -38.93 -26.19 -39.34
N ILE A 643 -37.93 -25.30 -39.47
CA ILE A 643 -36.90 -25.42 -40.50
C ILE A 643 -36.00 -26.61 -40.20
N ALA A 644 -35.54 -26.76 -38.96
CA ALA A 644 -34.74 -27.88 -38.48
C ALA A 644 -35.41 -29.23 -38.77
N TYR A 645 -36.70 -29.36 -38.45
CA TYR A 645 -37.48 -30.57 -38.73
C TYR A 645 -37.45 -30.92 -40.23
N VAL A 646 -37.72 -29.95 -41.10
CA VAL A 646 -37.74 -30.17 -42.56
C VAL A 646 -36.36 -30.55 -43.09
N LEU A 647 -35.28 -29.96 -42.56
CA LEU A 647 -33.92 -30.32 -42.95
C LEU A 647 -33.56 -31.75 -42.50
N VAL A 648 -33.91 -32.14 -41.27
CA VAL A 648 -33.67 -33.51 -40.78
C VAL A 648 -34.52 -34.53 -41.53
N GLU A 649 -35.77 -34.21 -41.82
CA GLU A 649 -36.67 -35.04 -42.63
C GLU A 649 -36.07 -35.28 -44.03
N PHE A 650 -35.53 -34.24 -44.67
CA PHE A 650 -34.83 -34.39 -45.95
C PHE A 650 -33.64 -35.36 -45.85
N GLU A 651 -32.81 -35.24 -44.81
CA GLU A 651 -31.69 -36.16 -44.59
C GLU A 651 -32.16 -37.62 -44.46
N ILE A 652 -33.20 -37.87 -43.67
CA ILE A 652 -33.75 -39.21 -43.44
C ILE A 652 -34.34 -39.79 -44.74
N VAL A 653 -35.16 -39.01 -45.45
CA VAL A 653 -35.82 -39.47 -46.69
C VAL A 653 -34.80 -39.87 -47.76
N TYR A 654 -33.75 -39.06 -47.96
CA TYR A 654 -32.71 -39.37 -48.94
C TYR A 654 -31.80 -40.52 -48.50
N HIS A 655 -31.53 -40.65 -47.20
CA HIS A 655 -30.80 -41.79 -46.65
C HIS A 655 -31.60 -43.10 -46.80
N ASP A 656 -32.88 -43.10 -46.45
CA ASP A 656 -33.77 -44.27 -46.60
C ASP A 656 -33.94 -44.68 -48.07
N ALA A 657 -34.09 -43.71 -48.97
CA ALA A 657 -34.15 -43.96 -50.41
C ALA A 657 -32.87 -44.66 -50.90
N TRP A 658 -31.70 -44.17 -50.46
CA TRP A 658 -30.42 -44.76 -50.77
C TRP A 658 -30.21 -46.17 -50.19
N VAL A 659 -30.66 -46.41 -48.96
CA VAL A 659 -30.63 -47.76 -48.34
C VAL A 659 -31.50 -48.74 -49.14
N LYS A 660 -32.68 -48.30 -49.61
CA LYS A 660 -33.56 -49.11 -50.46
C LYS A 660 -32.92 -49.40 -51.83
N GLU A 661 -32.30 -48.39 -52.45
CA GLU A 661 -31.57 -48.55 -53.71
C GLU A 661 -30.40 -49.54 -53.57
N ILE A 662 -29.63 -49.44 -52.48
CA ILE A 662 -28.55 -50.40 -52.18
C ILE A 662 -29.06 -51.82 -52.02
N SER A 663 -30.25 -51.99 -51.45
CA SER A 663 -30.84 -53.31 -51.26
C SER A 663 -31.21 -53.97 -52.59
N GLN A 664 -31.40 -53.19 -53.66
CA GLN A 664 -31.68 -53.64 -55.02
C GLN A 664 -30.40 -53.94 -55.84
N LEU A 665 -29.20 -53.69 -55.29
CA LEU A 665 -27.90 -53.90 -55.98
C LEU A 665 -27.55 -55.35 -56.30
N GLN A 666 -28.34 -56.32 -55.86
CA GLN A 666 -28.12 -57.71 -56.24
C GLN A 666 -28.25 -57.90 -57.75
N TYR A 667 -29.10 -57.12 -58.43
CA TYR A 667 -29.31 -57.23 -59.88
C TYR A 667 -28.11 -56.74 -60.71
N PRO A 668 -27.55 -55.52 -60.50
CA PRO A 668 -26.35 -55.07 -61.20
C PRO A 668 -25.10 -55.94 -60.98
N LEU A 669 -24.94 -56.50 -59.77
CA LEU A 669 -23.79 -57.36 -59.45
C LEU A 669 -23.87 -58.76 -60.06
N GLN A 670 -25.08 -59.20 -60.47
CA GLN A 670 -25.32 -60.47 -61.17
C GLN A 670 -25.26 -60.31 -62.69
N ALA A 671 -25.16 -59.07 -63.20
CA ALA A 671 -25.04 -58.83 -64.63
C ALA A 671 -23.72 -59.39 -65.17
N THR A 672 -23.78 -59.97 -66.37
CA THR A 672 -22.58 -60.44 -67.05
C THR A 672 -21.71 -59.24 -67.40
N ILE A 673 -20.46 -59.27 -66.94
CA ILE A 673 -19.47 -58.18 -67.12
C ILE A 673 -18.97 -58.14 -68.57
N PHE A 674 -19.06 -59.26 -69.31
CA PHE A 674 -18.58 -59.37 -70.69
C PHE A 674 -19.77 -59.62 -71.62
N VAL A 675 -20.14 -58.62 -72.42
CA VAL A 675 -21.34 -58.65 -73.27
C VAL A 675 -20.98 -58.26 -74.69
N ARG A 676 -21.63 -58.90 -75.68
CA ARG A 676 -21.55 -58.47 -77.09
C ARG A 676 -22.60 -57.39 -77.36
N HIS A 677 -22.17 -56.27 -77.92
CA HIS A 677 -23.06 -55.18 -78.26
C HIS A 677 -24.10 -55.63 -79.31
N PRO A 678 -25.42 -55.45 -79.03
CA PRO A 678 -26.49 -56.08 -79.82
C PRO A 678 -26.55 -55.65 -81.29
N LYS A 679 -26.00 -54.47 -81.64
CA LYS A 679 -25.98 -53.96 -83.03
C LYS A 679 -24.63 -54.07 -83.73
N THR A 680 -23.52 -54.13 -83.00
CA THR A 680 -22.17 -54.05 -83.58
C THR A 680 -21.35 -55.33 -83.40
N GLY A 681 -21.82 -56.28 -82.58
CA GLY A 681 -21.14 -57.55 -82.32
C GLY A 681 -19.83 -57.44 -81.54
N LYS A 682 -19.35 -56.21 -81.25
CA LYS A 682 -18.15 -55.93 -80.47
C LYS A 682 -18.34 -56.32 -79.01
N PHE A 683 -17.28 -56.78 -78.37
CA PHE A 683 -17.28 -57.07 -76.94
C PHE A 683 -17.12 -55.79 -76.13
N LEU A 684 -17.91 -55.62 -75.08
CA LEU A 684 -17.85 -54.49 -74.17
C LEU A 684 -17.79 -54.99 -72.72
N VAL A 685 -17.05 -54.28 -71.88
CA VAL A 685 -17.11 -54.45 -70.43
C VAL A 685 -18.39 -53.76 -69.92
N ASN A 686 -19.41 -54.56 -69.63
CA ASN A 686 -20.66 -54.10 -69.05
C ASN A 686 -20.48 -53.86 -67.54
N PHE A 687 -19.79 -52.77 -67.20
CA PHE A 687 -19.63 -52.33 -65.81
C PHE A 687 -20.61 -51.20 -65.51
N ASP A 688 -21.59 -51.48 -64.67
CA ASP A 688 -22.64 -50.52 -64.33
C ASP A 688 -22.04 -49.25 -63.69
N PRO A 689 -22.28 -48.04 -64.26
CA PRO A 689 -21.77 -46.78 -63.71
C PRO A 689 -22.29 -46.47 -62.30
N GLN A 690 -23.35 -47.14 -61.83
CA GLN A 690 -23.85 -47.03 -60.47
C GLN A 690 -22.90 -47.63 -59.42
N ILE A 691 -22.10 -48.64 -59.77
CA ILE A 691 -21.17 -49.30 -58.83
C ILE A 691 -20.12 -48.34 -58.24
N PRO A 692 -19.34 -47.58 -59.04
CA PRO A 692 -18.35 -46.65 -58.51
C PRO A 692 -18.99 -45.45 -57.77
N GLU A 693 -20.18 -45.04 -58.20
CA GLU A 693 -20.98 -44.01 -57.55
C GLU A 693 -21.40 -44.45 -56.15
N ILE A 694 -21.99 -45.64 -56.01
CA ILE A 694 -22.42 -46.21 -54.73
C ILE A 694 -21.23 -46.47 -53.81
N VAL A 695 -20.08 -46.92 -54.33
CA VAL A 695 -18.85 -47.04 -53.54
C VAL A 695 -18.43 -45.67 -52.98
N ARG A 696 -18.52 -44.62 -53.80
CA ARG A 696 -18.22 -43.26 -53.36
C ARG A 696 -19.23 -42.75 -52.34
N GLU A 697 -20.52 -43.00 -52.54
CA GLU A 697 -21.59 -42.67 -51.59
C GLU A 697 -21.41 -43.38 -50.27
N THR A 698 -21.16 -44.68 -50.30
CA THR A 698 -20.93 -45.49 -49.10
C THR A 698 -19.78 -44.94 -48.27
N LYS A 699 -18.65 -44.56 -48.91
CA LYS A 699 -17.54 -43.90 -48.22
C LYS A 699 -17.94 -42.55 -47.62
N CYS A 700 -18.76 -41.76 -48.31
CA CYS A 700 -19.27 -40.50 -47.79
C CYS A 700 -20.25 -40.71 -46.62
N MET A 701 -21.19 -41.66 -46.70
CA MET A 701 -22.13 -41.97 -45.63
C MET A 701 -21.41 -42.45 -44.35
N ILE A 702 -20.38 -43.29 -44.49
CA ILE A 702 -19.52 -43.69 -43.36
C ILE A 702 -18.85 -42.48 -42.72
N LYS A 703 -18.30 -41.57 -43.52
CA LYS A 703 -17.67 -40.33 -43.01
C LYS A 703 -18.67 -39.38 -42.35
N LEU A 704 -19.92 -39.39 -42.82
CA LEU A 704 -21.04 -38.64 -42.25
C LEU A 704 -21.58 -39.30 -40.96
N GLY A 705 -21.14 -40.50 -40.60
CA GLY A 705 -21.60 -41.22 -39.41
C GLY A 705 -23.03 -41.75 -39.54
N LEU A 706 -23.51 -41.95 -40.77
CA LEU A 706 -24.83 -42.53 -41.04
C LEU A 706 -24.76 -44.06 -41.03
N GLU A 707 -25.89 -44.71 -40.77
CA GLU A 707 -25.98 -46.17 -40.86
C GLU A 707 -25.82 -46.64 -42.31
N VAL A 708 -25.02 -47.68 -42.50
CA VAL A 708 -24.70 -48.20 -43.83
C VAL A 708 -24.98 -49.70 -43.89
N PRO A 709 -25.75 -50.19 -44.88
CA PRO A 709 -26.01 -51.61 -45.07
C PRO A 709 -24.73 -52.43 -45.26
N GLU A 710 -24.70 -53.65 -44.72
CA GLU A 710 -23.54 -54.55 -44.81
C GLU A 710 -23.17 -54.91 -46.26
N GLN A 711 -24.15 -54.94 -47.16
CA GLN A 711 -23.97 -55.16 -48.59
C GLN A 711 -23.07 -54.07 -49.20
N ALA A 712 -23.35 -52.80 -48.89
CA ALA A 712 -22.55 -51.67 -49.38
C ALA A 712 -21.12 -51.70 -48.79
N LYS A 713 -20.97 -52.05 -47.51
CA LYS A 713 -19.64 -52.22 -46.89
C LYS A 713 -18.80 -53.30 -47.57
N LYS A 714 -19.42 -54.41 -47.97
CA LYS A 714 -18.74 -55.49 -48.72
C LYS A 714 -18.26 -55.02 -50.09
N ILE A 715 -19.08 -54.26 -50.82
CA ILE A 715 -18.71 -53.71 -52.14
C ILE A 715 -17.51 -52.76 -52.02
N VAL A 716 -17.48 -51.89 -50.99
CA VAL A 716 -16.33 -51.01 -50.74
C VAL A 716 -15.05 -51.81 -50.44
N LYS A 717 -15.13 -52.93 -49.73
CA LYS A 717 -13.96 -53.80 -49.47
C LYS A 717 -13.40 -54.44 -50.75
N ILE A 718 -14.25 -54.73 -51.73
CA ILE A 718 -13.88 -55.41 -52.99
C ILE A 718 -13.59 -54.38 -54.12
N GLU A 719 -13.76 -53.08 -53.87
CA GLU A 719 -13.56 -51.99 -54.85
C GLU A 719 -12.25 -52.10 -55.64
N ASN A 720 -11.13 -52.35 -54.95
CA ASN A 720 -9.81 -52.43 -55.60
C ASN A 720 -9.75 -53.61 -56.58
N ASN A 721 -10.36 -54.74 -56.22
CA ASN A 721 -10.42 -55.93 -57.07
C ASN A 721 -11.36 -55.69 -58.26
N LEU A 722 -12.50 -55.02 -58.05
CA LEU A 722 -13.44 -54.67 -59.11
C LEU A 722 -12.82 -53.68 -60.11
N LYS A 723 -12.16 -52.64 -59.63
CA LYS A 723 -11.45 -51.67 -60.48
C LYS A 723 -10.30 -52.32 -61.25
N SER A 724 -9.50 -53.14 -60.59
CA SER A 724 -8.40 -53.88 -61.24
C SER A 724 -8.91 -54.83 -62.32
N SER A 725 -10.00 -55.55 -62.03
CA SER A 725 -10.63 -56.48 -63.00
C SER A 725 -11.24 -55.73 -64.18
N LYS A 726 -11.92 -54.60 -63.96
CA LYS A 726 -12.44 -53.73 -65.01
C LYS A 726 -11.33 -53.23 -65.93
N LEU A 727 -10.29 -52.60 -65.36
CA LEU A 727 -9.17 -52.04 -66.13
C LEU A 727 -8.44 -53.13 -66.93
N ARG A 728 -8.28 -54.32 -66.35
CA ARG A 728 -7.66 -55.46 -67.04
C ARG A 728 -8.50 -55.98 -68.20
N LEU A 729 -9.82 -56.03 -68.06
CA LEU A 729 -10.73 -56.43 -69.14
C LEU A 729 -10.79 -55.37 -70.25
N GLU A 730 -10.80 -54.09 -69.90
CA GLU A 730 -10.73 -52.98 -70.86
C GLU A 730 -9.40 -53.00 -71.63
N ASP A 731 -8.27 -53.21 -70.96
CA ASP A 731 -6.94 -53.37 -71.60
C ASP A 731 -6.89 -54.60 -72.52
N LEU A 732 -7.44 -55.75 -72.10
CA LEU A 732 -7.50 -56.95 -72.94
C LEU A 732 -8.39 -56.76 -74.17
N LEU A 733 -9.53 -56.06 -74.03
CA LEU A 733 -10.41 -55.73 -75.16
C LEU A 733 -9.75 -54.74 -76.11
N GLN A 734 -9.09 -53.70 -75.58
CA GLN A 734 -8.37 -52.74 -76.39
C GLN A 734 -7.27 -53.44 -77.20
N ARG A 735 -6.46 -54.28 -76.55
CA ARG A 735 -5.44 -55.10 -77.24
C ARG A 735 -6.04 -56.05 -78.27
N TYR A 736 -7.21 -56.64 -78.00
CA TYR A 736 -7.90 -57.49 -78.98
C TYR A 736 -8.39 -56.67 -80.18
N GLU A 737 -8.98 -55.49 -79.96
CA GLU A 737 -9.40 -54.60 -81.04
C GLU A 737 -8.22 -54.10 -81.86
N ASP A 738 -7.12 -53.69 -81.21
CA ASP A 738 -5.88 -53.27 -81.86
C ASP A 738 -5.31 -54.41 -82.71
N LEU A 739 -5.25 -55.64 -82.18
CA LEU A 739 -4.78 -56.82 -82.92
C LEU A 739 -5.69 -57.20 -84.10
N CYS A 740 -7.00 -56.98 -83.97
CA CYS A 740 -7.95 -57.17 -85.06
C CYS A 740 -7.80 -56.09 -86.15
N GLN A 741 -7.49 -54.85 -85.78
CA GLN A 741 -7.26 -53.73 -86.71
C GLN A 741 -5.89 -53.82 -87.40
N GLU A 742 -4.86 -54.30 -86.71
CA GLU A 742 -3.51 -54.52 -87.26
C GLU A 742 -3.43 -55.71 -88.23
N THR A 743 -4.40 -56.64 -88.19
CA THR A 743 -4.41 -57.82 -89.07
C THR A 743 -4.78 -57.41 -90.51
N PRO A 744 -3.89 -57.57 -91.50
CA PRO A 744 -4.19 -57.19 -92.89
C PRO A 744 -5.31 -58.04 -93.49
N MET A 745 -6.19 -57.43 -94.31
CA MET A 745 -7.39 -58.06 -94.90
C MET A 745 -7.14 -59.42 -95.58
N VAL A 746 -5.93 -59.67 -96.07
CA VAL A 746 -5.51 -60.92 -96.74
C VAL A 746 -5.43 -62.11 -95.76
N PHE A 747 -5.10 -61.87 -94.49
CA PHE A 747 -4.93 -62.91 -93.47
C PHE A 747 -6.17 -63.18 -92.62
N VAL A 748 -7.22 -62.36 -92.77
CA VAL A 748 -8.45 -62.43 -91.97
C VAL A 748 -9.15 -63.80 -92.12
N ASN A 749 -9.18 -64.39 -93.32
CA ASN A 749 -9.78 -65.70 -93.55
C ASN A 749 -8.97 -66.86 -92.93
N MET A 750 -7.64 -66.76 -92.87
CA MET A 750 -6.79 -67.78 -92.24
C MET A 750 -6.73 -67.64 -90.71
N MET A 751 -6.83 -66.41 -90.21
CA MET A 751 -6.83 -66.11 -88.78
C MET A 751 -8.21 -66.24 -88.14
N SER A 752 -9.30 -66.22 -88.92
CA SER A 752 -10.70 -66.41 -88.48
C SER A 752 -10.91 -67.55 -87.47
N PRO A 753 -10.41 -68.80 -87.68
CA PRO A 753 -10.55 -69.86 -86.69
C PRO A 753 -9.77 -69.62 -85.39
N LYS A 754 -8.64 -68.88 -85.43
CA LYS A 754 -7.91 -68.47 -84.22
C LYS A 754 -8.59 -67.29 -83.52
N MET A 755 -9.11 -66.33 -84.26
CA MET A 755 -9.89 -65.19 -83.75
C MET A 755 -11.24 -65.60 -83.16
N LYS A 756 -11.84 -66.73 -83.61
CA LYS A 756 -13.01 -67.34 -82.98
C LYS A 756 -12.70 -68.15 -81.72
N LYS A 757 -11.44 -68.54 -81.52
CA LYS A 757 -10.98 -69.38 -80.41
C LYS A 757 -10.50 -68.56 -79.20
N VAL A 758 -9.97 -67.37 -79.48
CA VAL A 758 -9.78 -66.27 -78.51
C VAL A 758 -11.15 -65.64 -78.23
#